data_AF-A0A2D9DPL2-F1
#
_entry.id   AF-A0A2D9DPL2-F1
#
_cell.length_a   1.000
_cell.length_b   1.000
_cell.length_c   1.000
_cell.angle_alpha   90.00
_cell.angle_beta   90.00
_cell.angle_gamma   90.00
#
_symmetry.space_group_name_H-M   'P 1'
#
loop_
_entity.id
_entity.type
_entity.pdbx_description
1 polymer ?
#
loop_
_entity_poly.entity_id
_entity_poly.type
_entity_poly.pdbx_seq_one_letter_code
_entity_poly.pdbx_strand_id
1 'polypeptide(L)'
;MCCQLPEGGGRWVGSGQEFQEIQPEFRELRMIKTKRVLSALALSVGSLMCASTAWSQHGTDVSQGDWPDYNGNMAAQRYSPLDQINADNVGDLEIAWRLPTGDFGDNPEYNATFTPLEVDGVLYTTIGSQRDVVAIDATSGEVLWQWESIDSQERYDNAPRKGSGRGLAIWRDGDESRLLVITPGFYLVSLDAETGTLDPEFGDNGIIDMQEGLRLGPGREDIDIGSSMPPFVMNNVVVVGPAMAVSMRPPSMANVKGDVRAYDVRTGEHLWTFHTIPRPGEFGYDTWLDGSADYTGNTGVWAPMSGDPELGHVYLPVEAPTGDRYGGDRPGDNLFGTSLVAVDIETGERQWHYQIIRHDIWDWDNPAAPILADLPNGRKIVMQVTKQAYVYTFDRETGEPIWPIEDLPVPAGDVPGEWYAATQPFPTKPAGFDRQGITEDDLIDYTPELRAAALEAIQPFRLGTNLYSPPSVRGAEDGTQGTLSLPSATGGANWEGAAMDPETGMLYVPSRTVVAVLSVAKDENSDIDYSMALGVRVPRAMGLPIVKPPYGRITAIDMVEGEHEWMVANADTPSIIADNPALEGVDLPRTGVETRSGLLLTKTLLFAGEGTGGGPYLRAHDKQTGEIVAEIEMPGTQTGQPFTYEHNGKQYIAMVVSGQGQPSELVAYALP
;
A
#
# COMPACT_ATOMS: atom_id res chain seq x y z
N MET A 1 -66.57 39.68 -8.34
CA MET A 1 -66.79 40.23 -9.69
C MET A 1 -66.28 39.18 -10.67
N CYS A 2 -67.16 38.28 -11.12
CA CYS A 2 -67.85 38.32 -12.44
C CYS A 2 -66.83 38.12 -13.59
N CYS A 3 -66.89 37.14 -14.50
CA CYS A 3 -67.87 36.14 -14.96
C CYS A 3 -67.07 34.97 -15.62
N GLN A 4 -67.38 33.68 -15.42
CA GLN A 4 -68.21 32.78 -16.28
C GLN A 4 -67.88 32.81 -17.79
N LEU A 5 -67.79 31.75 -18.61
CA LEU A 5 -68.02 30.27 -18.65
C LEU A 5 -67.85 29.89 -20.18
N PRO A 6 -68.08 28.64 -20.70
CA PRO A 6 -68.17 27.30 -20.10
C PRO A 6 -67.43 26.17 -20.86
N GLU A 7 -67.43 25.02 -20.18
CA GLU A 7 -67.13 23.65 -20.59
C GLU A 7 -68.31 22.93 -21.30
N GLY A 8 -68.04 21.69 -21.77
CA GLY A 8 -69.01 20.57 -21.80
C GLY A 8 -68.55 19.44 -22.76
N GLY A 9 -68.53 18.14 -22.43
CA GLY A 9 -68.90 17.42 -21.20
C GLY A 9 -68.71 15.88 -21.33
N GLY A 10 -68.44 15.23 -20.19
CA GLY A 10 -69.03 13.99 -19.62
C GLY A 10 -69.23 12.65 -20.36
N ARG A 11 -68.47 11.63 -19.92
CA ARG A 11 -68.81 10.28 -19.35
C ARG A 11 -69.99 9.42 -19.87
N TRP A 12 -69.73 8.10 -20.03
CA TRP A 12 -70.53 6.89 -19.63
C TRP A 12 -69.57 5.66 -19.58
N VAL A 13 -69.23 5.01 -18.46
CA VAL A 13 -69.81 3.86 -17.71
C VAL A 13 -70.04 2.52 -18.47
N GLY A 14 -69.14 1.54 -18.25
CA GLY A 14 -69.41 0.19 -17.67
C GLY A 14 -70.12 -0.94 -18.46
N SER A 15 -69.43 -2.08 -18.61
CA SER A 15 -69.87 -3.51 -18.66
C SER A 15 -68.87 -4.31 -19.53
N GLY A 16 -68.50 -5.58 -19.37
CA GLY A 16 -68.82 -6.69 -18.46
C GLY A 16 -68.34 -8.00 -19.15
N GLN A 17 -67.78 -8.93 -18.37
CA GLN A 17 -67.69 -10.41 -18.58
C GLN A 17 -66.79 -11.07 -19.65
N GLU A 18 -65.79 -11.83 -19.14
CA GLU A 18 -65.47 -13.27 -19.29
C GLU A 18 -65.55 -14.08 -20.62
N PHE A 19 -64.44 -14.81 -20.84
CA PHE A 19 -64.21 -16.16 -21.42
C PHE A 19 -64.80 -16.59 -22.78
N GLN A 20 -63.92 -16.99 -23.71
CA GLN A 20 -63.95 -18.32 -24.35
C GLN A 20 -62.65 -18.69 -25.10
N GLU A 21 -62.27 -19.96 -24.98
CA GLU A 21 -61.16 -20.68 -25.61
C GLU A 21 -61.22 -20.70 -27.15
N ILE A 22 -60.09 -21.04 -27.80
CA ILE A 22 -59.93 -22.17 -28.76
C ILE A 22 -58.49 -22.15 -29.32
N GLN A 23 -57.75 -23.26 -29.16
CA GLN A 23 -56.50 -23.57 -29.89
C GLN A 23 -56.79 -24.11 -31.30
N PRO A 24 -55.80 -24.19 -32.22
CA PRO A 24 -55.18 -25.51 -32.43
C PRO A 24 -53.70 -25.55 -32.92
N GLU A 25 -53.02 -26.60 -32.42
CA GLU A 25 -52.12 -27.59 -33.03
C GLU A 25 -51.10 -27.30 -34.17
N PHE A 26 -49.91 -27.83 -33.92
CA PHE A 26 -48.75 -28.06 -34.80
C PHE A 26 -48.94 -29.16 -35.86
N ARG A 27 -48.22 -29.04 -36.99
CA ARG A 27 -47.65 -30.20 -37.71
C ARG A 27 -46.45 -29.83 -38.60
N GLU A 28 -45.39 -30.65 -38.48
CA GLU A 28 -44.11 -30.61 -39.19
C GLU A 28 -44.18 -30.81 -40.71
N LEU A 29 -43.12 -30.43 -41.43
CA LEU A 29 -42.60 -31.20 -42.58
C LEU A 29 -41.10 -30.95 -42.84
N ARG A 30 -40.47 -32.01 -43.38
CA ARG A 30 -39.04 -32.39 -43.35
C ARG A 30 -38.14 -31.72 -44.40
N MET A 31 -36.84 -31.76 -44.10
CA MET A 31 -35.66 -31.56 -44.97
C MET A 31 -35.62 -32.42 -46.25
N ILE A 32 -34.93 -31.93 -47.30
CA ILE A 32 -33.82 -32.62 -48.02
C ILE A 32 -32.96 -31.60 -48.82
N LYS A 33 -31.68 -31.95 -48.92
CA LYS A 33 -30.45 -31.23 -49.32
C LYS A 33 -30.26 -30.98 -50.83
N THR A 34 -29.51 -29.91 -51.18
CA THR A 34 -28.49 -29.95 -52.26
C THR A 34 -27.34 -28.95 -52.03
N LYS A 35 -26.10 -29.40 -52.27
CA LYS A 35 -24.78 -28.76 -52.05
C LYS A 35 -24.36 -27.74 -53.12
N ARG A 36 -23.54 -26.75 -52.75
CA ARG A 36 -22.38 -26.09 -53.44
C ARG A 36 -21.62 -25.30 -52.36
N VAL A 37 -20.48 -25.74 -51.79
CA VAL A 37 -19.05 -25.67 -52.22
C VAL A 37 -18.57 -24.24 -52.54
N LEU A 38 -17.45 -23.84 -51.87
CA LEU A 38 -16.71 -22.56 -51.82
C LEU A 38 -17.10 -21.71 -50.58
N SER A 39 -16.28 -21.41 -49.58
CA SER A 39 -14.83 -21.53 -49.38
C SER A 39 -14.52 -21.59 -47.88
N ALA A 40 -13.90 -22.67 -47.42
CA ALA A 40 -13.47 -22.89 -46.03
C ALA A 40 -11.99 -22.51 -45.82
N LEU A 41 -11.58 -21.31 -46.26
CA LEU A 41 -10.18 -20.86 -46.15
C LEU A 41 -10.02 -19.44 -45.57
N ALA A 42 -11.04 -18.91 -44.89
CA ALA A 42 -11.01 -17.57 -44.31
C ALA A 42 -11.42 -17.52 -42.82
N LEU A 43 -11.57 -18.67 -42.16
CA LEU A 43 -12.09 -18.75 -40.78
C LEU A 43 -11.22 -19.59 -39.84
N SER A 44 -9.96 -19.83 -40.21
CA SER A 44 -8.99 -20.58 -39.40
C SER A 44 -7.66 -19.83 -39.19
N VAL A 45 -7.63 -18.52 -39.45
CA VAL A 45 -6.46 -17.64 -39.19
C VAL A 45 -6.76 -16.59 -38.10
N GLY A 46 -8.02 -16.36 -37.75
CA GLY A 46 -8.42 -15.34 -36.77
C GLY A 46 -8.49 -15.80 -35.30
N SER A 47 -8.11 -17.03 -34.98
CA SER A 47 -8.22 -17.58 -33.61
C SER A 47 -6.92 -18.19 -33.09
N LEU A 48 -5.79 -17.84 -33.73
CA LEU A 48 -4.45 -18.34 -33.41
C LEU A 48 -3.41 -17.21 -33.22
N MET A 49 -3.86 -15.96 -33.04
CA MET A 49 -2.94 -14.81 -32.84
C MET A 49 -3.17 -14.02 -31.54
N CYS A 50 -4.01 -14.51 -30.60
CA CYS A 50 -4.18 -13.90 -29.27
C CYS A 50 -3.59 -14.75 -28.14
N ALA A 51 -2.68 -15.68 -28.46
CA ALA A 51 -2.06 -16.56 -27.47
C ALA A 51 -0.56 -16.70 -27.78
N SER A 52 0.19 -15.61 -27.68
CA SER A 52 1.66 -15.63 -27.63
C SER A 52 2.26 -14.22 -27.44
N THR A 53 1.98 -13.58 -26.30
CA THR A 53 2.81 -12.48 -25.76
C THR A 53 3.03 -12.56 -24.25
N ALA A 54 2.44 -13.54 -23.54
CA ALA A 54 2.69 -13.78 -22.11
C ALA A 54 4.08 -14.41 -21.80
N TRP A 55 5.07 -14.21 -22.67
CA TRP A 55 6.37 -14.92 -22.63
C TRP A 55 7.58 -13.97 -22.65
N SER A 56 7.45 -12.70 -22.23
CA SER A 56 8.59 -11.78 -22.08
C SER A 56 8.97 -11.59 -20.60
N GLN A 57 9.56 -12.64 -20.00
CA GLN A 57 10.32 -12.59 -18.73
C GLN A 57 11.01 -13.95 -18.41
N HIS A 58 11.34 -14.75 -19.44
CA HIS A 58 11.99 -16.03 -19.22
C HIS A 58 13.42 -15.86 -18.72
N GLY A 59 13.70 -16.34 -17.51
CA GLY A 59 15.04 -16.39 -16.91
C GLY A 59 15.24 -15.47 -15.72
N THR A 60 14.37 -14.48 -15.52
CA THR A 60 14.46 -13.50 -14.43
C THR A 60 13.27 -13.63 -13.49
N ASP A 61 13.38 -14.54 -12.53
CA ASP A 61 12.31 -14.83 -11.58
C ASP A 61 12.90 -15.31 -10.26
N VAL A 62 12.17 -15.08 -9.17
CA VAL A 62 12.56 -15.54 -7.84
C VAL A 62 12.82 -17.04 -7.77
N SER A 63 12.15 -17.85 -8.60
CA SER A 63 12.40 -19.29 -8.71
C SER A 63 13.74 -19.66 -9.35
N GLN A 64 14.38 -18.74 -10.06
CA GLN A 64 15.69 -18.93 -10.67
C GLN A 64 16.83 -18.34 -9.81
N GLY A 65 16.49 -17.71 -8.69
CA GLY A 65 17.46 -17.12 -7.75
C GLY A 65 17.54 -15.59 -7.80
N ASP A 66 16.88 -14.95 -8.75
CA ASP A 66 16.88 -13.48 -8.89
C ASP A 66 15.92 -12.79 -7.88
N TRP A 67 15.99 -11.45 -7.82
CA TRP A 67 15.00 -10.60 -7.14
C TRP A 67 14.56 -9.43 -8.06
N PRO A 68 13.77 -9.70 -9.11
CA PRO A 68 13.55 -8.75 -10.21
C PRO A 68 12.50 -7.66 -9.92
N ASP A 69 11.79 -7.72 -8.80
CA ASP A 69 10.76 -6.75 -8.41
C ASP A 69 10.97 -6.28 -6.96
N TYR A 70 10.47 -5.09 -6.60
CA TYR A 70 10.54 -4.54 -5.24
C TYR A 70 10.09 -5.54 -4.15
N ASN A 71 9.05 -6.30 -4.42
CA ASN A 71 8.53 -7.35 -3.53
C ASN A 71 8.92 -8.77 -3.97
N GLY A 72 9.96 -8.90 -4.79
CA GLY A 72 10.45 -10.14 -5.37
C GLY A 72 9.72 -10.52 -6.66
N ASN A 73 8.39 -10.41 -6.67
CA ASN A 73 7.57 -10.65 -7.85
C ASN A 73 6.35 -9.72 -7.92
N MET A 74 5.69 -9.69 -9.08
CA MET A 74 4.49 -8.86 -9.30
C MET A 74 3.29 -9.22 -8.41
N ALA A 75 3.29 -10.41 -7.80
CA ALA A 75 2.29 -10.84 -6.82
C ALA A 75 2.56 -10.28 -5.41
N ALA A 76 3.65 -9.54 -5.23
CA ALA A 76 4.07 -8.88 -4.00
C ALA A 76 4.27 -9.80 -2.79
N GLN A 77 4.71 -11.04 -3.01
CA GLN A 77 4.75 -12.07 -1.96
C GLN A 77 5.95 -11.95 -1.01
N ARG A 78 7.03 -11.26 -1.40
CA ARG A 78 8.30 -11.22 -0.66
C ARG A 78 8.85 -12.60 -0.29
N TYR A 79 8.58 -13.58 -1.16
CA TYR A 79 8.96 -14.98 -1.01
C TYR A 79 10.05 -15.36 -2.01
N SER A 80 11.06 -16.09 -1.53
CA SER A 80 12.03 -16.79 -2.36
C SER A 80 12.02 -18.29 -2.06
N PRO A 81 12.02 -19.16 -3.08
CA PRO A 81 12.10 -20.61 -2.88
C PRO A 81 13.51 -21.10 -2.52
N LEU A 82 14.51 -20.22 -2.46
CA LEU A 82 15.88 -20.56 -2.08
C LEU A 82 15.93 -21.15 -0.66
N ASP A 83 16.70 -22.22 -0.49
CA ASP A 83 16.82 -22.97 0.77
C ASP A 83 18.29 -23.28 1.18
N GLN A 84 19.27 -22.65 0.51
CA GLN A 84 20.68 -22.79 0.88
C GLN A 84 20.94 -22.29 2.31
N ILE A 85 20.36 -21.14 2.67
CA ILE A 85 20.32 -20.64 4.05
C ILE A 85 19.09 -21.22 4.75
N ASN A 86 19.31 -21.92 5.86
CA ASN A 86 18.28 -22.60 6.63
C ASN A 86 18.63 -22.67 8.12
N ALA A 87 17.76 -23.28 8.93
CA ALA A 87 17.92 -23.30 10.39
C ALA A 87 19.24 -23.93 10.88
N ASP A 88 19.87 -24.82 10.09
CA ASP A 88 21.10 -25.50 10.49
C ASP A 88 22.36 -24.63 10.30
N ASN A 89 22.31 -23.61 9.43
CA ASN A 89 23.50 -22.83 9.04
C ASN A 89 23.31 -21.30 9.09
N VAL A 90 22.11 -20.79 9.31
CA VAL A 90 21.83 -19.33 9.30
C VAL A 90 22.62 -18.56 10.36
N GLY A 91 23.02 -19.21 11.45
CA GLY A 91 23.89 -18.62 12.47
C GLY A 91 25.34 -18.39 12.03
N ASP A 92 25.75 -18.97 10.90
CA ASP A 92 27.09 -18.83 10.33
C ASP A 92 27.18 -17.73 9.26
N LEU A 93 26.13 -16.92 9.06
CA LEU A 93 26.14 -15.83 8.10
C LEU A 93 27.19 -14.77 8.47
N GLU A 94 27.99 -14.38 7.49
CA GLU A 94 28.98 -13.31 7.60
C GLU A 94 28.67 -12.21 6.58
N ILE A 95 29.12 -10.99 6.87
CA ILE A 95 29.06 -9.89 5.90
C ILE A 95 29.93 -10.25 4.69
N ALA A 96 29.32 -10.40 3.53
CA ALA A 96 29.99 -10.65 2.27
C ALA A 96 30.59 -9.36 1.70
N TRP A 97 29.81 -8.27 1.72
CA TRP A 97 30.24 -6.94 1.27
C TRP A 97 29.34 -5.83 1.83
N ARG A 98 29.80 -4.59 1.72
CA ARG A 98 29.10 -3.37 2.17
C ARG A 98 29.32 -2.24 1.17
N LEU A 99 28.28 -1.45 0.94
CA LEU A 99 28.32 -0.21 0.15
C LEU A 99 27.79 0.95 1.00
N PRO A 100 28.68 1.79 1.58
CA PRO A 100 28.29 3.03 2.22
C PRO A 100 27.62 3.99 1.23
N THR A 101 26.48 4.59 1.58
CA THR A 101 25.75 5.51 0.68
C THR A 101 26.03 6.98 0.95
N GLY A 102 26.91 7.31 1.91
CA GLY A 102 27.13 8.67 2.39
C GLY A 102 27.74 9.64 1.36
N ASP A 103 28.37 9.09 0.31
CA ASP A 103 29.01 9.85 -0.76
C ASP A 103 28.10 10.06 -1.99
N PHE A 104 26.84 9.58 -1.95
CA PHE A 104 25.88 9.73 -3.04
C PHE A 104 24.93 10.92 -2.79
N GLY A 105 24.97 11.90 -3.69
CA GLY A 105 24.24 13.15 -3.57
C GLY A 105 24.91 14.17 -2.64
N ASP A 106 24.25 15.31 -2.43
CA ASP A 106 24.83 16.44 -1.69
C ASP A 106 24.84 16.22 -0.17
N ASN A 107 23.97 15.35 0.32
CA ASN A 107 23.81 15.11 1.76
C ASN A 107 23.61 13.62 2.04
N PRO A 108 24.25 13.09 3.10
CA PRO A 108 24.04 11.70 3.50
C PRO A 108 22.60 11.48 3.96
N GLU A 109 22.01 10.36 3.52
CA GLU A 109 20.73 9.90 4.02
C GLU A 109 20.91 9.04 5.28
N TYR A 110 20.17 9.36 6.34
CA TYR A 110 20.18 8.63 7.61
C TYR A 110 18.98 7.70 7.80
N ASN A 111 18.13 7.61 6.77
CA ASN A 111 16.95 6.75 6.73
C ASN A 111 16.60 6.41 5.28
N ALA A 112 17.54 5.81 4.55
CA ALA A 112 17.30 5.34 3.20
C ALA A 112 16.41 4.07 3.25
N THR A 113 15.39 4.01 2.40
CA THR A 113 14.37 2.95 2.42
C THR A 113 14.32 2.14 1.12
N PHE A 114 15.30 2.29 0.24
CA PHE A 114 15.34 1.58 -1.02
C PHE A 114 15.56 0.09 -0.86
N THR A 115 15.01 -0.69 -1.79
CA THR A 115 15.24 -2.13 -1.93
C THR A 115 15.74 -2.37 -3.35
N PRO A 116 17.01 -2.79 -3.52
CA PRO A 116 17.54 -3.12 -4.84
C PRO A 116 16.76 -4.25 -5.53
N LEU A 117 16.80 -4.25 -6.85
CA LEU A 117 16.47 -5.39 -7.68
C LEU A 117 17.76 -6.17 -7.95
N GLU A 118 17.70 -7.49 -8.01
CA GLU A 118 18.81 -8.33 -8.44
C GLU A 118 18.41 -9.13 -9.67
N VAL A 119 19.25 -9.04 -10.71
CA VAL A 119 19.04 -9.72 -11.99
C VAL A 119 20.39 -10.07 -12.60
N ASP A 120 20.60 -11.35 -12.91
CA ASP A 120 21.81 -11.86 -13.59
C ASP A 120 23.15 -11.47 -12.92
N GLY A 121 23.19 -11.31 -11.59
CA GLY A 121 24.39 -10.91 -10.84
C GLY A 121 24.62 -9.41 -10.72
N VAL A 122 23.66 -8.59 -11.13
CA VAL A 122 23.72 -7.13 -11.01
C VAL A 122 22.57 -6.65 -10.12
N LEU A 123 22.93 -5.83 -9.13
CA LEU A 123 21.99 -5.12 -8.29
C LEU A 123 21.71 -3.73 -8.90
N TYR A 124 20.42 -3.40 -9.06
CA TYR A 124 19.98 -2.10 -9.53
C TYR A 124 19.16 -1.41 -8.44
N THR A 125 19.52 -0.17 -8.11
CA THR A 125 18.76 0.59 -7.10
C THR A 125 18.84 2.09 -7.31
N THR A 126 17.91 2.79 -6.69
CA THR A 126 18.05 4.22 -6.41
C THR A 126 18.97 4.46 -5.21
N ILE A 127 19.66 5.59 -5.17
CA ILE A 127 20.59 5.95 -4.10
C ILE A 127 20.72 7.46 -3.92
N GLY A 128 21.08 7.90 -2.72
CA GLY A 128 21.43 9.29 -2.41
C GLY A 128 20.25 10.26 -2.36
N SER A 129 20.51 11.48 -1.88
CA SER A 129 19.47 12.47 -1.60
C SER A 129 18.67 12.92 -2.83
N GLN A 130 19.26 12.80 -4.03
CA GLN A 130 18.63 13.23 -5.29
C GLN A 130 17.95 12.09 -6.07
N ARG A 131 18.01 10.84 -5.58
CA ARG A 131 17.51 9.64 -6.27
C ARG A 131 18.26 9.36 -7.57
N ASP A 132 19.57 9.28 -7.44
CA ASP A 132 20.43 8.74 -8.49
C ASP A 132 20.15 7.25 -8.67
N VAL A 133 20.60 6.66 -9.78
CA VAL A 133 20.49 5.22 -10.05
C VAL A 133 21.88 4.62 -10.16
N VAL A 134 22.10 3.46 -9.53
CA VAL A 134 23.36 2.72 -9.61
C VAL A 134 23.12 1.27 -10.01
N ALA A 135 24.06 0.74 -10.77
CA ALA A 135 24.27 -0.70 -10.93
C ALA A 135 25.47 -1.14 -10.09
N ILE A 136 25.33 -2.27 -9.41
CA ILE A 136 26.31 -2.78 -8.45
C ILE A 136 26.55 -4.27 -8.75
N ASP A 137 27.80 -4.71 -8.74
CA ASP A 137 28.13 -6.14 -8.81
C ASP A 137 27.62 -6.85 -7.54
N ALA A 138 26.73 -7.83 -7.72
CA ALA A 138 26.03 -8.48 -6.61
C ALA A 138 26.94 -9.33 -5.71
N THR A 139 28.17 -9.62 -6.13
CA THR A 139 29.11 -10.45 -5.36
C THR A 139 30.11 -9.65 -4.53
N SER A 140 30.39 -8.41 -4.95
CA SER A 140 31.46 -7.57 -4.40
C SER A 140 30.97 -6.23 -3.83
N GLY A 141 29.78 -5.77 -4.23
CA GLY A 141 29.28 -4.44 -3.88
C GLY A 141 29.95 -3.30 -4.67
N GLU A 142 30.73 -3.61 -5.72
CA GLU A 142 31.36 -2.60 -6.58
C GLU A 142 30.32 -1.91 -7.46
N VAL A 143 30.32 -0.58 -7.49
CA VAL A 143 29.48 0.22 -8.39
C VAL A 143 30.02 0.08 -9.82
N LEU A 144 29.19 -0.46 -10.71
CA LEU A 144 29.51 -0.65 -12.13
C LEU A 144 29.30 0.64 -12.93
N TRP A 145 28.18 1.33 -12.67
CA TRP A 145 27.86 2.63 -13.24
C TRP A 145 26.89 3.39 -12.32
N GLN A 146 26.84 4.72 -12.51
CA GLN A 146 25.90 5.62 -11.85
C GLN A 146 25.28 6.58 -12.87
N TRP A 147 23.98 6.82 -12.73
CA TRP A 147 23.24 7.89 -13.38
C TRP A 147 22.81 8.92 -12.32
N GLU A 148 23.08 10.20 -12.59
CA GLU A 148 22.68 11.31 -11.72
C GLU A 148 21.30 11.85 -12.11
N SER A 149 20.48 12.18 -11.11
CA SER A 149 19.15 12.73 -11.35
C SER A 149 19.17 14.02 -12.17
N ILE A 150 18.16 14.18 -13.03
CA ILE A 150 18.01 15.32 -13.95
C ILE A 150 17.23 16.51 -13.34
N ASP A 151 16.76 16.37 -12.09
CA ASP A 151 15.92 17.37 -11.46
C ASP A 151 16.64 18.72 -11.35
N SER A 152 15.97 19.79 -11.78
CA SER A 152 16.44 21.13 -11.43
C SER A 152 16.32 21.36 -9.92
N GLN A 153 17.17 22.23 -9.37
CA GLN A 153 17.10 22.58 -7.95
C GLN A 153 15.69 23.03 -7.53
N GLU A 154 15.03 23.83 -8.37
CA GLU A 154 13.66 24.30 -8.12
C GLU A 154 12.64 23.15 -8.11
N ARG A 155 12.74 22.21 -9.06
CA ARG A 155 11.86 21.02 -9.11
C ARG A 155 12.05 20.14 -7.88
N TYR A 156 13.31 19.90 -7.50
CA TYR A 156 13.64 19.11 -6.32
C TYR A 156 13.21 19.79 -5.01
N ASP A 157 13.38 21.11 -4.90
CA ASP A 157 13.01 21.86 -3.70
C ASP A 157 11.50 21.83 -3.44
N ASN A 158 10.70 21.84 -4.51
CA ASN A 158 9.24 21.78 -4.44
C ASN A 158 8.67 20.35 -4.37
N ALA A 159 9.49 19.31 -4.56
CA ALA A 159 9.02 17.93 -4.56
C ALA A 159 8.52 17.48 -3.17
N PRO A 160 7.33 16.88 -3.04
CA PRO A 160 6.84 16.36 -1.76
C PRO A 160 7.54 15.05 -1.34
N ARG A 161 8.23 14.37 -2.27
CA ARG A 161 8.82 13.04 -2.08
C ARG A 161 10.29 13.05 -2.52
N LYS A 162 11.20 13.28 -1.58
CA LYS A 162 12.66 13.42 -1.81
C LYS A 162 13.46 12.18 -1.36
N GLY A 163 14.78 12.25 -1.46
CA GLY A 163 15.68 11.15 -1.12
C GLY A 163 15.64 10.02 -2.14
N SER A 164 16.37 8.96 -1.84
CA SER A 164 16.47 7.75 -2.68
C SER A 164 15.12 7.08 -2.98
N GLY A 165 14.06 7.39 -2.24
CA GLY A 165 12.77 6.72 -2.42
C GLY A 165 12.87 5.25 -2.00
N ARG A 166 12.18 4.35 -2.70
CA ARG A 166 12.13 2.92 -2.37
C ARG A 166 12.66 1.97 -3.42
N GLY A 167 13.03 2.48 -4.60
CA GLY A 167 13.63 1.67 -5.66
C GLY A 167 13.21 2.15 -7.04
N LEU A 168 13.40 1.25 -8.01
CA LEU A 168 13.10 1.40 -9.42
C LEU A 168 12.41 0.12 -9.93
N ALA A 169 11.96 0.12 -11.19
CA ALA A 169 11.49 -1.10 -11.85
C ALA A 169 12.43 -1.50 -12.99
N ILE A 170 12.42 -2.78 -13.35
CA ILE A 170 13.12 -3.30 -14.52
C ILE A 170 12.11 -3.85 -15.52
N TRP A 171 12.39 -3.65 -16.80
CA TRP A 171 11.65 -4.23 -17.91
C TRP A 171 12.61 -4.99 -18.82
N ARG A 172 12.21 -6.18 -19.29
CA ARG A 172 13.01 -7.00 -20.20
C ARG A 172 12.18 -7.62 -21.31
N ASP A 173 12.76 -7.70 -22.50
CA ASP A 173 12.24 -8.51 -23.62
C ASP A 173 13.40 -9.00 -24.49
N GLY A 174 13.64 -10.31 -24.45
CA GLY A 174 14.85 -10.91 -25.03
C GLY A 174 16.10 -10.34 -24.38
N ASP A 175 16.96 -9.74 -25.21
CA ASP A 175 18.23 -9.15 -24.78
C ASP A 175 18.08 -7.67 -24.34
N GLU A 176 16.92 -7.03 -24.57
CA GLU A 176 16.69 -5.67 -24.11
C GLU A 176 16.37 -5.63 -22.62
N SER A 177 16.98 -4.68 -21.90
CA SER A 177 16.74 -4.46 -20.48
C SER A 177 16.74 -2.96 -20.16
N ARG A 178 15.66 -2.47 -19.56
CA ARG A 178 15.45 -1.06 -19.23
C ARG A 178 15.15 -0.90 -17.75
N LEU A 179 15.69 0.14 -17.13
CA LEU A 179 15.38 0.55 -15.76
C LEU A 179 14.47 1.77 -15.80
N LEU A 180 13.39 1.72 -15.01
CA LEU A 180 12.38 2.76 -14.94
C LEU A 180 12.40 3.39 -13.55
N VAL A 181 12.66 4.68 -13.46
CA VAL A 181 12.74 5.43 -12.20
C VAL A 181 11.85 6.67 -12.26
N ILE A 182 11.19 6.98 -11.14
CA ILE A 182 10.48 8.24 -10.95
C ILE A 182 11.35 9.18 -10.11
N THR A 183 11.74 10.33 -10.63
CA THR A 183 12.59 11.30 -9.89
C THR A 183 11.78 12.05 -8.82
N PRO A 184 12.41 12.67 -7.80
CA PRO A 184 11.75 13.60 -6.88
C PRO A 184 10.97 14.68 -7.61
N GLY A 185 11.56 15.26 -8.66
CA GLY A 185 10.92 16.19 -9.59
C GLY A 185 9.95 15.52 -10.56
N PHE A 186 9.34 14.39 -10.19
CA PHE A 186 8.23 13.73 -10.92
C PHE A 186 8.46 13.62 -12.43
N TYR A 187 9.65 13.21 -12.83
CA TYR A 187 9.92 12.69 -14.18
C TYR A 187 9.87 11.17 -14.15
N LEU A 188 9.29 10.53 -15.16
CA LEU A 188 9.50 9.10 -15.41
C LEU A 188 10.66 8.96 -16.40
N VAL A 189 11.70 8.25 -15.99
CA VAL A 189 12.94 8.10 -16.75
C VAL A 189 13.18 6.64 -17.10
N SER A 190 13.57 6.37 -18.35
CA SER A 190 14.02 5.07 -18.83
C SER A 190 15.53 5.10 -19.09
N LEU A 191 16.23 4.11 -18.54
CA LEU A 191 17.68 3.92 -18.70
C LEU A 191 17.97 2.54 -19.28
N ASP A 192 18.99 2.44 -20.13
CA ASP A 192 19.58 1.16 -20.51
C ASP A 192 20.23 0.51 -19.27
N ALA A 193 19.87 -0.74 -18.96
CA ALA A 193 20.30 -1.40 -17.72
C ALA A 193 21.79 -1.77 -17.72
N GLU A 194 22.42 -1.95 -18.89
CA GLU A 194 23.85 -2.31 -18.97
C GLU A 194 24.74 -1.08 -18.76
N THR A 195 24.31 0.07 -19.28
CA THR A 195 25.16 1.27 -19.40
C THR A 195 24.74 2.43 -18.50
N GLY A 196 23.50 2.43 -18.00
CA GLY A 196 22.91 3.56 -17.26
C GLY A 196 22.63 4.79 -18.12
N THR A 197 22.69 4.66 -19.45
CA THR A 197 22.43 5.78 -20.37
C THR A 197 20.93 5.95 -20.62
N LEU A 198 20.49 7.19 -20.84
CA LEU A 198 19.09 7.49 -21.18
C LEU A 198 18.68 6.72 -22.43
N ASP A 199 17.52 6.08 -22.36
CA ASP A 199 16.90 5.35 -23.45
C ASP A 199 16.29 6.32 -24.46
N PRO A 200 16.92 6.54 -25.63
CA PRO A 200 16.49 7.58 -26.57
C PRO A 200 15.13 7.28 -27.24
N GLU A 201 14.61 6.06 -27.10
CA GLU A 201 13.32 5.66 -27.69
C GLU A 201 12.12 5.96 -26.79
N PHE A 202 12.36 6.29 -25.52
CA PHE A 202 11.31 6.51 -24.52
C PHE A 202 11.01 8.00 -24.31
N GLY A 203 9.78 8.43 -24.52
CA GLY A 203 9.35 9.81 -24.28
C GLY A 203 10.17 10.85 -25.06
N ASP A 204 10.57 11.92 -24.39
CA ASP A 204 11.54 12.90 -24.90
C ASP A 204 12.96 12.49 -24.48
N ASN A 205 13.60 11.66 -25.30
CA ASN A 205 14.99 11.20 -25.13
C ASN A 205 15.27 10.59 -23.74
N GLY A 206 14.43 9.64 -23.34
CA GLY A 206 14.50 8.88 -22.09
C GLY A 206 13.61 9.40 -20.98
N ILE A 207 12.84 10.48 -21.21
CA ILE A 207 12.19 11.24 -20.15
C ILE A 207 10.73 11.54 -20.49
N ILE A 208 9.85 11.40 -19.50
CA ILE A 208 8.48 11.93 -19.51
C ILE A 208 8.31 12.88 -18.32
N ASP A 209 7.89 14.13 -18.57
CA ASP A 209 7.47 15.04 -17.51
C ASP A 209 6.06 14.69 -17.03
N MET A 210 5.96 14.10 -15.85
CA MET A 210 4.68 13.66 -15.31
C MET A 210 3.84 14.80 -14.73
N GLN A 211 4.37 16.02 -14.62
CA GLN A 211 3.54 17.19 -14.29
C GLN A 211 2.70 17.67 -15.48
N GLU A 212 3.06 17.32 -16.71
CA GLU A 212 2.23 17.63 -17.87
C GLU A 212 0.91 16.87 -17.81
N GLY A 213 -0.19 17.57 -18.12
CA GLY A 213 -1.53 16.98 -18.16
C GLY A 213 -2.19 16.70 -16.81
N LEU A 214 -1.60 17.16 -15.70
CA LEU A 214 -2.22 17.04 -14.37
C LEU A 214 -3.57 17.76 -14.27
N ARG A 215 -4.49 17.16 -13.50
CA ARG A 215 -5.72 17.84 -13.07
C ARG A 215 -5.47 18.56 -11.76
N LEU A 216 -5.53 19.88 -11.80
CA LEU A 216 -5.36 20.74 -10.62
C LEU A 216 -6.73 21.13 -10.05
N GLY A 217 -6.83 21.15 -8.71
CA GLY A 217 -7.92 21.80 -8.02
C GLY A 217 -7.92 23.32 -8.29
N PRO A 218 -9.09 23.99 -8.30
CA PRO A 218 -9.17 25.44 -8.50
C PRO A 218 -8.32 26.22 -7.49
N GLY A 219 -7.58 27.22 -7.96
CA GLY A 219 -6.79 28.11 -7.09
C GLY A 219 -5.45 27.55 -6.61
N ARG A 220 -5.07 26.33 -7.02
CA ARG A 220 -3.75 25.76 -6.74
C ARG A 220 -2.75 26.12 -7.84
N GLU A 221 -1.71 26.85 -7.47
CA GLU A 221 -0.58 27.20 -8.34
C GLU A 221 0.68 26.38 -8.00
N ASP A 222 0.73 25.81 -6.79
CA ASP A 222 1.77 24.88 -6.34
C ASP A 222 1.45 23.45 -6.75
N ILE A 223 2.47 22.73 -7.25
CA ILE A 223 2.30 21.36 -7.73
C ILE A 223 2.82 20.38 -6.66
N ASP A 224 1.92 20.02 -5.76
CA ASP A 224 2.15 19.07 -4.67
C ASP A 224 1.99 17.61 -5.14
N ILE A 225 2.91 17.10 -5.96
CA ILE A 225 2.86 15.72 -6.44
C ILE A 225 4.26 15.15 -6.69
N GLY A 226 4.43 13.86 -6.37
CA GLY A 226 5.66 13.11 -6.62
C GLY A 226 5.40 11.62 -6.55
N SER A 227 6.45 10.83 -6.36
CA SER A 227 6.33 9.44 -5.91
C SER A 227 7.55 9.08 -5.07
N SER A 228 7.35 8.14 -4.13
CA SER A 228 8.44 7.52 -3.38
C SER A 228 8.51 6.00 -3.60
N MET A 229 7.60 5.45 -4.42
CA MET A 229 7.58 4.05 -4.84
C MET A 229 8.07 3.94 -6.28
N PRO A 230 8.65 2.78 -6.66
CA PRO A 230 8.92 2.51 -8.07
C PRO A 230 7.62 2.52 -8.90
N PRO A 231 7.72 2.79 -10.21
CA PRO A 231 6.61 2.49 -11.11
C PRO A 231 6.35 0.98 -11.15
N PHE A 232 5.17 0.56 -11.57
CA PHE A 232 4.84 -0.85 -11.77
C PHE A 232 4.93 -1.21 -13.25
N VAL A 233 5.57 -2.33 -13.60
CA VAL A 233 5.74 -2.76 -14.99
C VAL A 233 5.13 -4.14 -15.18
N MET A 234 4.22 -4.28 -16.13
CA MET A 234 3.62 -5.57 -16.51
C MET A 234 3.14 -5.51 -17.95
N ASN A 235 3.28 -6.59 -18.71
CA ASN A 235 2.77 -6.70 -20.08
C ASN A 235 3.16 -5.55 -21.01
N ASN A 236 4.41 -5.06 -20.91
CA ASN A 236 4.94 -3.91 -21.66
C ASN A 236 4.29 -2.55 -21.34
N VAL A 237 3.58 -2.45 -20.22
CA VAL A 237 2.98 -1.22 -19.73
C VAL A 237 3.68 -0.82 -18.43
N VAL A 238 4.03 0.46 -18.32
CA VAL A 238 4.49 1.07 -17.07
C VAL A 238 3.37 1.90 -16.47
N VAL A 239 2.97 1.60 -15.23
CA VAL A 239 1.92 2.26 -14.46
C VAL A 239 2.56 3.10 -13.36
N VAL A 240 2.15 4.36 -13.25
CA VAL A 240 2.67 5.32 -12.28
C VAL A 240 1.55 5.75 -11.32
N GLY A 241 1.73 5.42 -10.05
CA GLY A 241 0.93 5.93 -8.94
C GLY A 241 1.54 7.21 -8.34
N PRO A 242 0.77 8.30 -8.20
CA PRO A 242 1.26 9.53 -7.59
C PRO A 242 1.12 9.54 -6.06
N ALA A 243 1.91 10.39 -5.42
CA ALA A 243 1.89 10.68 -4.00
C ALA A 243 2.01 12.19 -3.74
N MET A 244 1.03 12.76 -3.05
CA MET A 244 0.99 14.17 -2.62
C MET A 244 1.74 14.32 -1.29
N ALA A 245 1.86 15.54 -0.75
CA ALA A 245 2.22 15.75 0.65
C ALA A 245 1.13 15.23 1.60
N VAL A 246 1.53 14.91 2.83
CA VAL A 246 0.63 14.43 3.88
C VAL A 246 -0.41 15.51 4.21
N SER A 247 -1.70 15.15 4.21
CA SER A 247 -2.84 16.06 4.29
C SER A 247 -3.37 16.27 5.71
N MET A 248 -2.50 16.21 6.72
CA MET A 248 -2.87 16.43 8.14
C MET A 248 -3.28 17.86 8.44
N ARG A 249 -2.65 18.80 7.72
CA ARG A 249 -2.87 20.25 7.79
C ARG A 249 -2.69 20.86 6.40
N PRO A 250 -3.54 20.49 5.43
CA PRO A 250 -3.38 20.98 4.07
C PRO A 250 -3.73 22.48 4.04
N PRO A 251 -3.06 23.27 3.19
CA PRO A 251 -3.35 24.70 3.06
C PRO A 251 -4.70 24.98 2.37
N SER A 252 -5.29 23.99 1.69
CA SER A 252 -6.57 24.14 1.02
C SER A 252 -7.33 22.82 0.92
N MET A 253 -8.66 22.87 0.85
CA MET A 253 -9.55 21.78 0.44
C MET A 253 -9.31 21.35 -1.02
N ALA A 254 -8.79 22.26 -1.85
CA ALA A 254 -8.43 21.99 -3.24
C ALA A 254 -7.00 21.46 -3.32
N ASN A 255 -6.76 20.36 -4.05
CA ASN A 255 -5.41 19.85 -4.34
C ASN A 255 -5.34 19.23 -5.75
N VAL A 256 -4.13 18.89 -6.19
CA VAL A 256 -3.91 18.07 -7.39
C VAL A 256 -4.59 16.71 -7.23
N LYS A 257 -5.19 16.19 -8.31
CA LYS A 257 -5.82 14.87 -8.33
C LYS A 257 -4.75 13.78 -8.45
N GLY A 258 -4.87 12.73 -7.64
CA GLY A 258 -3.97 11.57 -7.60
C GLY A 258 -4.22 10.55 -8.71
N ASP A 259 -4.43 11.00 -9.95
CA ASP A 259 -4.74 10.12 -11.07
C ASP A 259 -3.59 9.16 -11.40
N VAL A 260 -3.92 7.88 -11.61
CA VAL A 260 -2.96 6.85 -12.03
C VAL A 260 -2.84 6.87 -13.54
N ARG A 261 -1.61 6.84 -14.06
CA ARG A 261 -1.34 6.93 -15.50
C ARG A 261 -0.47 5.79 -15.97
N ALA A 262 -0.71 5.32 -17.19
CA ALA A 262 0.05 4.26 -17.80
C ALA A 262 0.62 4.66 -19.16
N TYR A 263 1.77 4.08 -19.48
CA TYR A 263 2.54 4.36 -20.67
C TYR A 263 3.07 3.06 -21.28
N ASP A 264 3.27 3.06 -22.58
CA ASP A 264 4.03 2.01 -23.25
C ASP A 264 5.48 2.04 -22.76
N VAL A 265 6.00 0.90 -22.30
CA VAL A 265 7.33 0.84 -21.68
C VAL A 265 8.47 1.06 -22.68
N ARG A 266 8.23 0.89 -23.99
CA ARG A 266 9.26 1.07 -25.03
C ARG A 266 9.32 2.51 -25.52
N THR A 267 8.16 3.10 -25.73
CA THR A 267 8.04 4.39 -26.41
C THR A 267 7.75 5.53 -25.46
N GLY A 268 7.23 5.24 -24.26
CA GLY A 268 6.72 6.26 -23.35
C GLY A 268 5.40 6.89 -23.82
N GLU A 269 4.72 6.32 -24.81
CA GLU A 269 3.40 6.78 -25.25
C GLU A 269 2.38 6.64 -24.11
N HIS A 270 1.65 7.72 -23.81
CA HIS A 270 0.55 7.68 -22.83
C HIS A 270 -0.59 6.79 -23.35
N LEU A 271 -0.93 5.76 -22.58
CA LEU A 271 -1.96 4.78 -22.95
C LEU A 271 -3.31 5.13 -22.33
N TRP A 272 -3.34 5.35 -21.01
CA TRP A 272 -4.57 5.62 -20.28
C TRP A 272 -4.32 6.36 -18.97
N THR A 273 -5.41 6.94 -18.44
CA THR A 273 -5.47 7.56 -17.12
C THR A 273 -6.68 7.01 -16.38
N PHE A 274 -6.47 6.45 -15.21
CA PHE A 274 -7.53 6.10 -14.28
C PHE A 274 -7.78 7.27 -13.32
N HIS A 275 -8.99 7.86 -13.40
CA HIS A 275 -9.38 8.95 -12.51
C HIS A 275 -9.79 8.40 -11.14
N THR A 276 -8.89 8.51 -10.16
CA THR A 276 -9.18 8.07 -8.79
C THR A 276 -10.21 8.97 -8.09
N ILE A 277 -10.26 10.24 -8.50
CA ILE A 277 -11.37 11.17 -8.23
C ILE A 277 -12.17 11.33 -9.54
N PRO A 278 -13.35 10.72 -9.66
CA PRO A 278 -14.14 10.69 -10.89
C PRO A 278 -14.50 12.08 -11.41
N ARG A 279 -14.76 12.17 -12.72
CA ARG A 279 -15.35 13.35 -13.37
C ARG A 279 -16.88 13.26 -13.42
N PRO A 280 -17.59 14.38 -13.67
CA PRO A 280 -19.03 14.33 -13.94
C PRO A 280 -19.38 13.30 -15.03
N GLY A 281 -20.21 12.33 -14.69
CA GLY A 281 -20.63 11.25 -15.59
C GLY A 281 -19.82 9.95 -15.49
N GLU A 282 -18.71 9.95 -14.75
CA GLU A 282 -17.95 8.74 -14.43
C GLU A 282 -18.51 8.05 -13.18
N PHE A 283 -18.27 6.74 -13.06
CA PHE A 283 -18.71 5.95 -11.91
C PHE A 283 -18.09 6.50 -10.61
N GLY A 284 -18.90 6.64 -9.57
CA GLY A 284 -18.46 7.10 -8.25
C GLY A 284 -18.56 8.62 -8.05
N TYR A 285 -18.74 9.42 -9.10
CA TYR A 285 -18.89 10.88 -8.97
C TYR A 285 -20.06 11.28 -8.06
N ASP A 286 -21.15 10.51 -8.09
CA ASP A 286 -22.35 10.72 -7.28
C ASP A 286 -22.13 10.49 -5.77
N THR A 287 -21.02 9.87 -5.38
CA THR A 287 -20.62 9.72 -3.98
C THR A 287 -19.90 10.95 -3.41
N TRP A 288 -19.62 11.95 -4.25
CA TRP A 288 -19.06 13.24 -3.85
C TRP A 288 -20.18 14.26 -3.82
N LEU A 289 -20.71 14.51 -2.63
CA LEU A 289 -21.81 15.44 -2.46
C LEU A 289 -21.32 16.88 -2.64
N ASP A 290 -22.27 17.76 -2.96
CA ASP A 290 -22.06 19.21 -3.13
C ASP A 290 -20.96 19.60 -4.15
N GLY A 291 -20.65 18.70 -5.10
CA GLY A 291 -19.65 18.94 -6.14
C GLY A 291 -18.20 18.85 -5.63
N SER A 292 -17.98 18.22 -4.47
CA SER A 292 -16.67 18.18 -3.81
C SER A 292 -15.57 17.51 -4.65
N ALA A 293 -15.91 16.57 -5.53
CA ALA A 293 -14.99 15.98 -6.51
C ALA A 293 -14.28 17.03 -7.39
N ASP A 294 -14.89 18.19 -7.65
CA ASP A 294 -14.36 19.16 -8.61
C ASP A 294 -13.11 19.88 -8.05
N TYR A 295 -12.98 20.04 -6.74
CA TYR A 295 -11.82 20.69 -6.11
C TYR A 295 -10.95 19.75 -5.29
N THR A 296 -11.50 18.78 -4.56
CA THR A 296 -10.72 17.88 -3.67
C THR A 296 -9.64 17.13 -4.42
N GLY A 297 -8.40 17.12 -3.93
CA GLY A 297 -7.32 16.34 -4.53
C GLY A 297 -6.91 15.14 -3.68
N ASN A 298 -5.61 14.82 -3.72
CA ASN A 298 -5.06 13.58 -3.21
C ASN A 298 -5.69 12.35 -3.89
N THR A 299 -6.00 11.29 -3.14
CA THR A 299 -6.51 10.02 -3.69
C THR A 299 -5.52 9.39 -4.68
N GLY A 300 -4.21 9.51 -4.40
CA GLY A 300 -3.15 8.85 -5.15
C GLY A 300 -2.97 7.37 -4.83
N VAL A 301 -1.96 6.78 -5.46
CA VAL A 301 -1.48 5.41 -5.20
C VAL A 301 -0.01 5.56 -4.83
N TRP A 302 0.23 5.99 -3.59
CA TRP A 302 1.59 6.22 -3.08
C TRP A 302 2.29 4.94 -2.63
N ALA A 303 1.52 3.86 -2.40
CA ALA A 303 2.01 2.54 -2.05
C ALA A 303 2.37 1.74 -3.32
N PRO A 304 3.20 0.68 -3.23
CA PRO A 304 3.50 -0.15 -4.39
C PRO A 304 2.23 -0.85 -4.89
N MET A 305 2.19 -1.13 -6.19
CA MET A 305 1.11 -1.90 -6.82
C MET A 305 1.51 -3.37 -6.95
N SER A 306 0.55 -4.19 -7.34
CA SER A 306 0.75 -5.59 -7.74
C SER A 306 -0.11 -5.90 -8.96
N GLY A 307 0.15 -7.03 -9.61
CA GLY A 307 -0.60 -7.42 -10.80
C GLY A 307 -0.62 -8.92 -11.06
N ASP A 308 -1.63 -9.33 -11.81
CA ASP A 308 -1.76 -10.67 -12.36
C ASP A 308 -1.62 -10.59 -13.89
N PRO A 309 -0.47 -11.02 -14.46
CA PRO A 309 -0.24 -10.94 -15.89
C PRO A 309 -1.15 -11.87 -16.70
N GLU A 310 -1.68 -12.95 -16.12
CA GLU A 310 -2.61 -13.87 -16.80
C GLU A 310 -4.00 -13.25 -16.94
N LEU A 311 -4.46 -12.54 -15.90
CA LEU A 311 -5.73 -11.81 -15.93
C LEU A 311 -5.61 -10.46 -16.64
N GLY A 312 -4.41 -9.90 -16.73
CA GLY A 312 -4.20 -8.52 -17.19
C GLY A 312 -4.65 -7.48 -16.16
N HIS A 313 -4.78 -7.85 -14.88
CA HIS A 313 -5.25 -6.95 -13.82
C HIS A 313 -4.08 -6.32 -13.07
N VAL A 314 -4.14 -5.00 -12.85
CA VAL A 314 -3.32 -4.28 -11.86
C VAL A 314 -4.19 -3.84 -10.70
N TYR A 315 -3.69 -4.03 -9.49
CA TYR A 315 -4.38 -3.71 -8.25
C TYR A 315 -3.79 -2.44 -7.64
N LEU A 316 -4.65 -1.44 -7.51
CA LEU A 316 -4.34 -0.09 -7.07
C LEU A 316 -4.78 0.10 -5.61
N PRO A 317 -3.84 0.20 -4.64
CA PRO A 317 -4.14 0.60 -3.28
C PRO A 317 -4.30 2.12 -3.21
N VAL A 318 -5.54 2.60 -3.35
CA VAL A 318 -5.84 4.04 -3.38
C VAL A 318 -5.88 4.62 -1.96
N GLU A 319 -5.26 5.79 -1.79
CA GLU A 319 -5.15 6.53 -0.52
C GLU A 319 -6.39 7.41 -0.22
N ALA A 320 -6.42 8.08 0.92
CA ALA A 320 -7.49 8.99 1.30
C ALA A 320 -7.51 10.32 0.46
N PRO A 321 -8.69 10.96 0.32
CA PRO A 321 -8.78 12.32 -0.25
C PRO A 321 -8.19 13.40 0.66
N THR A 322 -7.98 14.61 0.13
CA THR A 322 -7.45 15.77 0.88
C THR A 322 -8.22 16.01 2.19
N GLY A 323 -7.49 16.28 3.28
CA GLY A 323 -8.06 16.50 4.62
C GLY A 323 -8.08 15.22 5.46
N ASP A 324 -6.92 14.84 5.99
CA ASP A 324 -6.72 13.55 6.69
C ASP A 324 -7.47 13.42 8.02
N ARG A 325 -7.88 14.55 8.63
CA ARG A 325 -8.52 14.60 9.96
C ARG A 325 -9.87 15.29 9.96
N TYR A 326 -10.27 15.84 8.81
CA TYR A 326 -11.53 16.55 8.66
C TYR A 326 -11.98 16.47 7.20
N GLY A 327 -13.23 16.07 6.98
CA GLY A 327 -13.82 15.83 5.67
C GLY A 327 -15.03 16.72 5.36
N GLY A 328 -15.33 17.73 6.18
CA GLY A 328 -16.57 18.53 6.03
C GLY A 328 -16.69 19.27 4.71
N ASP A 329 -15.57 19.55 4.04
CA ASP A 329 -15.53 20.12 2.68
C ASP A 329 -15.72 19.07 1.57
N ARG A 330 -15.86 17.79 1.90
CA ARG A 330 -16.06 16.70 0.94
C ARG A 330 -17.10 15.68 1.40
N PRO A 331 -18.35 16.11 1.67
CA PRO A 331 -19.37 15.21 2.15
C PRO A 331 -19.63 14.03 1.19
N GLY A 332 -19.96 12.86 1.75
CA GLY A 332 -20.22 11.62 1.00
C GLY A 332 -19.10 10.59 1.11
N ASP A 333 -19.32 9.43 0.49
CA ASP A 333 -18.40 8.28 0.61
C ASP A 333 -17.04 8.52 -0.08
N ASN A 334 -16.99 9.44 -1.05
CA ASN A 334 -15.76 9.88 -1.74
C ASN A 334 -15.04 8.79 -2.57
N LEU A 335 -15.75 8.01 -3.39
CA LEU A 335 -15.12 6.99 -4.26
C LEU A 335 -14.18 7.62 -5.31
N PHE A 336 -12.97 7.14 -5.52
CA PHE A 336 -12.39 5.86 -5.07
C PHE A 336 -11.43 6.01 -3.87
N GLY A 337 -11.61 7.03 -3.04
CA GLY A 337 -10.87 7.22 -1.79
C GLY A 337 -10.83 5.95 -0.94
N THR A 338 -9.63 5.64 -0.44
CA THR A 338 -9.38 4.49 0.45
C THR A 338 -9.97 3.18 -0.08
N SER A 339 -9.73 2.89 -1.36
CA SER A 339 -10.26 1.70 -2.05
C SER A 339 -9.14 0.80 -2.58
N LEU A 340 -9.43 -0.49 -2.69
CA LEU A 340 -8.69 -1.39 -3.57
C LEU A 340 -9.40 -1.41 -4.93
N VAL A 341 -8.70 -1.02 -6.00
CA VAL A 341 -9.26 -0.97 -7.36
C VAL A 341 -8.49 -1.92 -8.26
N ALA A 342 -9.18 -2.78 -9.00
CA ALA A 342 -8.57 -3.55 -10.09
C ALA A 342 -8.89 -2.90 -11.44
N VAL A 343 -7.86 -2.64 -12.23
CA VAL A 343 -7.97 -2.12 -13.61
C VAL A 343 -7.30 -3.06 -14.58
N ASP A 344 -7.79 -3.07 -15.82
CA ASP A 344 -7.11 -3.73 -16.93
C ASP A 344 -5.82 -2.96 -17.29
N ILE A 345 -4.71 -3.68 -17.45
CA ILE A 345 -3.38 -3.10 -17.64
C ILE A 345 -3.22 -2.37 -18.98
N GLU A 346 -3.91 -2.81 -20.03
CA GLU A 346 -3.75 -2.23 -21.36
C GLU A 346 -4.66 -1.00 -21.57
N THR A 347 -5.81 -0.97 -20.91
CA THR A 347 -6.88 0.01 -21.17
C THR A 347 -7.19 0.94 -19.99
N GLY A 348 -6.80 0.56 -18.77
CA GLY A 348 -7.19 1.25 -17.54
C GLY A 348 -8.67 1.09 -17.17
N GLU A 349 -9.41 0.22 -17.86
CA GLU A 349 -10.82 -0.02 -17.55
C GLU A 349 -10.98 -0.69 -16.19
N ARG A 350 -11.86 -0.13 -15.36
CA ARG A 350 -12.17 -0.66 -14.02
C ARG A 350 -12.85 -2.02 -14.13
N GLN A 351 -12.17 -3.06 -13.64
CA GLN A 351 -12.70 -4.42 -13.56
C GLN A 351 -13.61 -4.56 -12.35
N TRP A 352 -13.07 -4.24 -11.16
CA TRP A 352 -13.80 -4.21 -9.91
C TRP A 352 -13.14 -3.25 -8.92
N HIS A 353 -13.84 -2.92 -7.84
CA HIS A 353 -13.24 -2.21 -6.71
C HIS A 353 -13.96 -2.59 -5.41
N TYR A 354 -13.28 -2.38 -4.28
CA TYR A 354 -13.88 -2.42 -2.96
C TYR A 354 -13.42 -1.20 -2.15
N GLN A 355 -14.36 -0.41 -1.62
CA GLN A 355 -14.04 0.71 -0.76
C GLN A 355 -13.87 0.24 0.68
N ILE A 356 -12.66 0.41 1.21
CA ILE A 356 -12.25 -0.10 2.53
C ILE A 356 -12.66 0.88 3.64
N ILE A 357 -12.61 2.19 3.37
CA ILE A 357 -13.13 3.22 4.27
C ILE A 357 -14.02 4.18 3.49
N ARG A 358 -15.24 4.39 3.99
CA ARG A 358 -16.12 5.45 3.51
C ARG A 358 -15.75 6.74 4.21
N HIS A 359 -15.51 7.80 3.45
CA HIS A 359 -15.22 9.13 4.00
C HIS A 359 -14.10 9.11 5.07
N ASP A 360 -12.88 8.76 4.66
CA ASP A 360 -11.74 8.65 5.57
C ASP A 360 -11.43 9.99 6.26
N ILE A 361 -11.35 9.99 7.59
CA ILE A 361 -10.96 11.12 8.45
C ILE A 361 -9.92 10.68 9.51
N TRP A 362 -9.18 9.60 9.21
CA TRP A 362 -8.21 8.97 10.09
C TRP A 362 -6.80 8.89 9.50
N ASP A 363 -6.63 9.16 8.19
CA ASP A 363 -5.42 8.88 7.40
C ASP A 363 -5.08 7.39 7.40
N TRP A 364 -6.07 6.59 7.06
CA TRP A 364 -5.94 5.14 6.98
C TRP A 364 -5.91 4.65 5.54
N ASP A 365 -5.02 5.27 4.74
CA ASP A 365 -4.63 4.78 3.42
C ASP A 365 -4.36 3.28 3.37
N ASN A 366 -4.58 2.70 2.19
CA ASN A 366 -4.06 1.38 1.84
C ASN A 366 -2.53 1.49 1.62
N PRO A 367 -1.69 1.02 2.56
CA PRO A 367 -0.33 1.52 2.63
C PRO A 367 0.69 0.62 1.91
N ALA A 368 0.28 -0.54 1.44
CA ALA A 368 1.15 -1.58 0.89
C ALA A 368 0.53 -2.22 -0.35
N ALA A 369 1.37 -2.90 -1.14
CA ALA A 369 0.93 -3.66 -2.29
C ALA A 369 -0.11 -4.72 -1.89
N PRO A 370 -1.23 -4.85 -2.64
CA PRO A 370 -2.12 -5.99 -2.51
C PRO A 370 -1.36 -7.28 -2.83
N ILE A 371 -1.44 -8.31 -2.00
CA ILE A 371 -0.66 -9.54 -2.16
C ILE A 371 -1.51 -10.58 -2.86
N LEU A 372 -1.02 -11.16 -3.95
CA LEU A 372 -1.70 -12.19 -4.71
C LEU A 372 -1.19 -13.57 -4.30
N ALA A 373 -2.10 -14.54 -4.21
CA ALA A 373 -1.72 -15.93 -3.95
C ALA A 373 -2.70 -16.93 -4.55
N ASP A 374 -2.16 -18.08 -4.95
CA ASP A 374 -2.91 -19.30 -5.21
C ASP A 374 -2.84 -20.15 -3.94
N LEU A 375 -3.96 -20.25 -3.21
CA LEU A 375 -3.98 -21.00 -1.95
C LEU A 375 -3.99 -22.52 -2.19
N PRO A 376 -3.51 -23.34 -1.24
CA PRO A 376 -3.52 -24.80 -1.34
C PRO A 376 -4.91 -25.43 -1.56
N ASN A 377 -5.99 -24.73 -1.18
CA ASN A 377 -7.36 -25.15 -1.42
C ASN A 377 -7.90 -24.79 -2.82
N GLY A 378 -7.08 -24.21 -3.69
CA GLY A 378 -7.39 -23.84 -5.06
C GLY A 378 -8.00 -22.45 -5.23
N ARG A 379 -8.20 -21.66 -4.16
CA ARG A 379 -8.68 -20.27 -4.28
C ARG A 379 -7.56 -19.35 -4.76
N LYS A 380 -7.86 -18.47 -5.71
CA LYS A 380 -6.97 -17.42 -6.19
C LYS A 380 -7.37 -16.09 -5.57
N ILE A 381 -6.53 -15.55 -4.69
CA ILE A 381 -6.91 -14.43 -3.83
C ILE A 381 -6.01 -13.21 -4.04
N VAL A 382 -6.53 -12.05 -3.68
CA VAL A 382 -5.78 -10.81 -3.45
C VAL A 382 -6.07 -10.31 -2.03
N MET A 383 -5.02 -9.90 -1.32
CA MET A 383 -5.05 -9.52 0.09
C MET A 383 -4.55 -8.08 0.26
N GLN A 384 -5.37 -7.20 0.81
CA GLN A 384 -4.95 -5.86 1.21
C GLN A 384 -4.74 -5.81 2.72
N VAL A 385 -3.48 -5.71 3.14
CA VAL A 385 -3.13 -5.36 4.52
C VAL A 385 -3.34 -3.85 4.70
N THR A 386 -4.01 -3.43 5.78
CA THR A 386 -4.42 -2.03 5.96
C THR A 386 -3.89 -1.38 7.24
N LYS A 387 -3.87 -0.04 7.26
CA LYS A 387 -3.49 0.74 8.44
C LYS A 387 -4.38 0.44 9.65
N GLN A 388 -5.64 0.05 9.45
CA GLN A 388 -6.59 -0.36 10.51
C GLN A 388 -6.26 -1.70 11.19
N ALA A 389 -5.23 -2.40 10.73
CA ALA A 389 -4.88 -3.74 11.18
C ALA A 389 -5.80 -4.88 10.71
N TYR A 390 -6.38 -4.76 9.52
CA TYR A 390 -7.12 -5.84 8.86
C TYR A 390 -6.39 -6.37 7.62
N VAL A 391 -6.72 -7.60 7.23
CA VAL A 391 -6.39 -8.18 5.92
C VAL A 391 -7.68 -8.35 5.13
N TYR A 392 -8.02 -7.39 4.29
CA TYR A 392 -9.16 -7.52 3.38
C TYR A 392 -8.81 -8.51 2.27
N THR A 393 -9.63 -9.52 2.06
CA THR A 393 -9.29 -10.62 1.14
C THR A 393 -10.42 -10.88 0.15
N PHE A 394 -10.07 -10.88 -1.14
CA PHE A 394 -11.02 -11.02 -2.24
C PHE A 394 -10.56 -12.10 -3.21
N ASP A 395 -11.50 -12.68 -3.94
CA ASP A 395 -11.20 -13.34 -5.20
C ASP A 395 -10.57 -12.31 -6.15
N ARG A 396 -9.38 -12.61 -6.67
CA ARG A 396 -8.59 -11.59 -7.39
C ARG A 396 -9.17 -11.22 -8.75
N GLU A 397 -9.91 -12.13 -9.38
CA GLU A 397 -10.55 -11.88 -10.67
C GLU A 397 -11.80 -11.01 -10.51
N THR A 398 -12.63 -11.32 -9.51
CA THR A 398 -13.99 -10.77 -9.39
C THR A 398 -14.15 -9.67 -8.36
N GLY A 399 -13.25 -9.60 -7.36
CA GLY A 399 -13.39 -8.71 -6.21
C GLY A 399 -14.41 -9.19 -5.17
N GLU A 400 -14.96 -10.41 -5.32
CA GLU A 400 -15.87 -10.97 -4.31
C GLU A 400 -15.12 -11.28 -3.00
N PRO A 401 -15.62 -10.86 -1.83
CA PRO A 401 -14.97 -11.16 -0.56
C PRO A 401 -14.86 -12.67 -0.30
N ILE A 402 -13.67 -13.13 0.10
CA ILE A 402 -13.44 -14.54 0.45
C ILE A 402 -14.17 -14.92 1.74
N TRP A 403 -14.27 -13.98 2.68
CA TRP A 403 -15.08 -14.08 3.88
C TRP A 403 -16.04 -12.90 3.96
N PRO A 404 -17.18 -13.04 4.67
CA PRO A 404 -18.12 -11.94 4.83
C PRO A 404 -17.44 -10.66 5.35
N ILE A 405 -17.82 -9.54 4.77
CA ILE A 405 -17.51 -8.21 5.29
C ILE A 405 -18.83 -7.57 5.69
N GLU A 406 -18.99 -7.30 6.98
CA GLU A 406 -20.22 -6.76 7.54
C GLU A 406 -20.20 -5.23 7.49
N ASP A 407 -21.31 -4.62 7.10
CA ASP A 407 -21.45 -3.17 7.09
C ASP A 407 -22.12 -2.74 8.39
N LEU A 408 -21.34 -2.27 9.36
CA LEU A 408 -21.79 -2.04 10.73
C LEU A 408 -21.88 -0.54 11.05
N PRO A 409 -22.88 -0.12 11.86
CA PRO A 409 -22.96 1.25 12.35
C PRO A 409 -21.70 1.67 13.12
N VAL A 410 -21.23 2.88 12.86
CA VAL A 410 -20.09 3.49 13.55
C VAL A 410 -20.48 4.81 14.24
N PRO A 411 -19.74 5.27 15.26
CA PRO A 411 -20.08 6.50 15.95
C PRO A 411 -19.94 7.74 15.05
N ALA A 412 -20.93 8.64 15.11
CA ALA A 412 -20.77 10.01 14.63
C ALA A 412 -20.04 10.87 15.68
N GLY A 413 -19.40 11.95 15.24
CA GLY A 413 -18.70 12.90 16.10
C GLY A 413 -19.47 14.19 16.32
N ASP A 414 -18.80 15.16 16.95
CA ASP A 414 -19.32 16.48 17.30
C ASP A 414 -18.51 17.63 16.69
N VAL A 415 -17.62 17.35 15.73
CA VAL A 415 -16.87 18.39 15.02
C VAL A 415 -17.85 19.18 14.14
N PRO A 416 -17.99 20.51 14.34
CA PRO A 416 -18.93 21.30 13.55
C PRO A 416 -18.60 21.24 12.06
N GLY A 417 -19.62 21.00 11.23
CA GLY A 417 -19.47 20.94 9.76
C GLY A 417 -18.98 19.61 9.21
N GLU A 418 -18.52 18.69 10.05
CA GLU A 418 -18.04 17.38 9.61
C GLU A 418 -19.18 16.51 9.06
N TRP A 419 -18.86 15.70 8.06
CA TRP A 419 -19.71 14.63 7.55
C TRP A 419 -19.26 13.28 8.12
N TYR A 420 -20.19 12.43 8.53
CA TYR A 420 -19.87 11.12 9.09
C TYR A 420 -20.59 10.02 8.31
N ALA A 421 -19.83 9.05 7.82
CA ALA A 421 -20.40 7.82 7.27
C ALA A 421 -21.20 7.11 8.38
N ALA A 422 -22.42 6.66 8.05
CA ALA A 422 -23.29 5.98 9.02
C ALA A 422 -22.78 4.58 9.37
N THR A 423 -22.10 3.92 8.44
CA THR A 423 -21.59 2.55 8.57
C THR A 423 -20.21 2.40 7.93
N GLN A 424 -19.44 1.42 8.39
CA GLN A 424 -18.15 1.06 7.82
C GLN A 424 -18.06 -0.45 7.57
N PRO A 425 -17.21 -0.90 6.62
CA PRO A 425 -16.93 -2.30 6.42
C PRO A 425 -16.10 -2.92 7.56
N PHE A 426 -16.48 -4.11 8.02
CA PHE A 426 -15.76 -4.90 9.01
C PHE A 426 -15.56 -6.33 8.49
N PRO A 427 -14.33 -6.71 8.07
CA PRO A 427 -14.07 -8.07 7.63
C PRO A 427 -14.21 -9.03 8.82
N THR A 428 -14.91 -10.15 8.60
CA THR A 428 -15.10 -11.16 9.64
C THR A 428 -13.89 -12.07 9.81
N LYS A 429 -13.07 -12.20 8.76
CA LYS A 429 -11.84 -12.98 8.76
C LYS A 429 -10.78 -12.40 7.81
N PRO A 430 -9.48 -12.60 8.12
CA PRO A 430 -8.99 -13.03 9.44
C PRO A 430 -9.30 -11.98 10.53
N ALA A 431 -9.17 -12.36 11.80
CA ALA A 431 -9.24 -11.39 12.89
C ALA A 431 -8.17 -10.29 12.71
N GLY A 432 -8.40 -9.10 13.26
CA GLY A 432 -7.44 -8.00 13.19
C GLY A 432 -6.07 -8.42 13.72
N PHE A 433 -5.00 -8.22 12.94
CA PHE A 433 -3.65 -8.68 13.28
C PHE A 433 -2.96 -7.78 14.34
N ASP A 434 -3.54 -6.61 14.59
CA ASP A 434 -3.18 -5.71 15.67
C ASP A 434 -4.45 -5.22 16.40
N ARG A 435 -4.27 -4.49 17.49
CA ARG A 435 -5.36 -3.95 18.30
C ARG A 435 -6.10 -2.85 17.56
N GLN A 436 -7.41 -2.86 17.76
CA GLN A 436 -8.37 -1.97 17.13
C GLN A 436 -9.26 -1.36 18.20
N GLY A 437 -9.20 -0.04 18.33
CA GLY A 437 -9.80 0.70 19.44
C GLY A 437 -8.96 0.67 20.72
N ILE A 438 -9.37 1.47 21.69
CA ILE A 438 -8.73 1.57 23.00
C ILE A 438 -9.80 1.65 24.10
N THR A 439 -9.61 0.82 25.12
CA THR A 439 -10.41 0.75 26.34
C THR A 439 -9.53 0.93 27.56
N GLU A 440 -10.14 1.06 28.74
CA GLU A 440 -9.35 1.06 29.98
C GLU A 440 -8.60 -0.26 30.20
N ASP A 441 -9.08 -1.40 29.70
CA ASP A 441 -8.42 -2.70 29.89
C ASP A 441 -7.10 -2.82 29.11
N ASP A 442 -6.93 -1.99 28.08
CA ASP A 442 -5.72 -1.92 27.27
C ASP A 442 -4.58 -1.13 27.94
N LEU A 443 -4.89 -0.35 28.97
CA LEU A 443 -3.90 0.52 29.64
C LEU A 443 -2.91 -0.29 30.46
N ILE A 444 -1.65 0.14 30.50
CA ILE A 444 -0.60 -0.52 31.29
C ILE A 444 -1.00 -0.69 32.77
N ASP A 445 -0.67 -1.85 33.33
CA ASP A 445 -1.09 -2.26 34.67
C ASP A 445 -0.05 -3.13 35.40
N TYR A 446 1.23 -3.04 35.03
CA TYR A 446 2.33 -3.79 35.68
C TYR A 446 2.36 -3.63 37.21
N THR A 447 1.98 -2.45 37.71
CA THR A 447 1.82 -2.15 39.14
C THR A 447 0.53 -1.36 39.38
N PRO A 448 -0.05 -1.39 40.60
CA PRO A 448 -1.19 -0.56 40.96
C PRO A 448 -0.94 0.94 40.74
N GLU A 449 0.29 1.41 41.01
CA GLU A 449 0.71 2.79 40.82
C GLU A 449 0.75 3.18 39.34
N LEU A 450 1.29 2.31 38.48
CA LEU A 450 1.28 2.52 37.03
C LEU A 450 -0.14 2.52 36.46
N ARG A 451 -1.00 1.61 36.93
CA ARG A 451 -2.41 1.58 36.54
C ARG A 451 -3.12 2.90 36.90
N ALA A 452 -2.91 3.39 38.12
CA ALA A 452 -3.48 4.66 38.55
C ALA A 452 -2.97 5.84 37.72
N ALA A 453 -1.66 5.89 37.44
CA ALA A 453 -1.06 6.91 36.58
C ALA A 453 -1.59 6.86 35.14
N ALA A 454 -1.84 5.67 34.60
CA ALA A 454 -2.42 5.50 33.27
C ALA A 454 -3.86 6.02 33.22
N LEU A 455 -4.68 5.67 34.20
CA LEU A 455 -6.06 6.17 34.32
C LEU A 455 -6.12 7.68 34.47
N GLU A 456 -5.22 8.28 35.26
CA GLU A 456 -5.10 9.73 35.39
C GLU A 456 -4.69 10.39 34.07
N ALA A 457 -3.69 9.83 33.38
CA ALA A 457 -3.14 10.41 32.15
C ALA A 457 -4.16 10.48 31.00
N ILE A 458 -5.14 9.58 30.95
CA ILE A 458 -6.17 9.57 29.90
C ILE A 458 -7.38 10.48 30.20
N GLN A 459 -7.54 10.99 31.42
CA GLN A 459 -8.70 11.82 31.80
C GLN A 459 -8.99 13.01 30.87
N PRO A 460 -7.98 13.70 30.29
CA PRO A 460 -8.23 14.80 29.36
C PRO A 460 -8.75 14.37 27.98
N PHE A 461 -8.92 13.08 27.70
CA PHE A 461 -9.24 12.56 26.37
C PHE A 461 -10.49 11.68 26.38
N ARG A 462 -11.15 11.59 25.22
CA ARG A 462 -12.18 10.56 24.98
C ARG A 462 -11.49 9.25 24.60
N LEU A 463 -12.01 8.10 25.04
CA LEU A 463 -11.54 6.80 24.58
C LEU A 463 -12.25 6.40 23.27
N GLY A 464 -11.47 6.17 22.22
CA GLY A 464 -11.94 5.61 20.95
C GLY A 464 -12.20 4.11 21.08
N THR A 465 -13.28 3.74 21.76
CA THR A 465 -13.66 2.35 22.02
C THR A 465 -14.17 1.62 20.77
N ASN A 466 -14.56 2.35 19.73
CA ASN A 466 -14.81 1.83 18.39
C ASN A 466 -13.63 2.19 17.48
N LEU A 467 -13.23 1.28 16.59
CA LEU A 467 -12.17 1.52 15.60
C LEU A 467 -12.38 2.85 14.86
N TYR A 468 -13.58 3.12 14.35
CA TYR A 468 -13.92 4.33 13.60
C TYR A 468 -14.43 5.46 14.51
N SER A 469 -13.94 5.55 15.74
CA SER A 469 -14.24 6.70 16.60
C SER A 469 -13.66 7.97 15.95
N PRO A 470 -14.44 9.04 15.77
CA PRO A 470 -14.00 10.19 14.98
C PRO A 470 -13.06 11.13 15.76
N PRO A 471 -12.34 12.01 15.04
CA PRO A 471 -11.65 13.16 15.64
C PRO A 471 -12.60 14.06 16.44
N SER A 472 -12.04 14.79 17.40
CA SER A 472 -12.76 15.76 18.23
C SER A 472 -12.06 17.11 18.21
N VAL A 473 -12.83 18.19 18.32
CA VAL A 473 -12.29 19.54 18.49
C VAL A 473 -11.52 19.62 19.80
N ARG A 474 -10.31 20.19 19.77
CA ARG A 474 -9.52 20.46 20.98
C ARG A 474 -10.25 21.48 21.84
N GLY A 475 -10.57 21.09 23.07
CA GLY A 475 -11.34 21.91 24.00
C GLY A 475 -12.81 21.98 23.61
N ALA A 476 -13.39 20.89 23.12
CA ALA A 476 -14.85 20.77 22.93
C ALA A 476 -15.62 21.01 24.24
N GLU A 477 -16.96 21.01 24.19
CA GLU A 477 -17.81 21.38 25.34
C GLU A 477 -17.54 20.57 26.62
N ASP A 478 -17.15 19.30 26.47
CA ASP A 478 -16.77 18.41 27.57
C ASP A 478 -15.33 18.60 28.08
N GLY A 479 -14.57 19.53 27.49
CA GLY A 479 -13.19 19.85 27.84
C GLY A 479 -12.14 18.90 27.25
N THR A 480 -12.53 17.95 26.39
CA THR A 480 -11.60 16.98 25.83
C THR A 480 -10.47 17.62 25.02
N GLN A 481 -9.28 17.03 25.05
CA GLN A 481 -8.17 17.39 24.16
C GLN A 481 -8.20 16.64 22.84
N GLY A 482 -9.06 15.63 22.69
CA GLY A 482 -9.21 14.80 21.49
C GLY A 482 -9.64 13.38 21.83
N THR A 483 -9.78 12.55 20.79
CA THR A 483 -10.10 11.13 20.95
C THR A 483 -8.83 10.30 20.89
N LEU A 484 -8.54 9.47 21.89
CA LEU A 484 -7.49 8.47 21.80
C LEU A 484 -7.92 7.40 20.80
N SER A 485 -7.06 7.12 19.83
CA SER A 485 -7.31 6.13 18.77
C SER A 485 -6.17 5.15 18.64
N LEU A 486 -6.52 3.91 18.32
CA LEU A 486 -5.60 2.83 18.03
C LEU A 486 -6.21 2.02 16.87
N PRO A 487 -5.48 1.79 15.77
CA PRO A 487 -4.10 2.22 15.51
C PRO A 487 -3.97 3.73 15.26
N SER A 488 -2.76 4.28 15.42
CA SER A 488 -2.45 5.64 14.96
C SER A 488 -2.63 5.80 13.43
N ALA A 489 -2.61 7.04 12.93
CA ALA A 489 -2.70 7.37 11.50
C ALA A 489 -1.59 6.70 10.65
N THR A 490 -0.42 6.45 11.23
CA THR A 490 0.65 5.67 10.59
C THR A 490 0.37 4.16 10.50
N GLY A 491 -0.76 3.70 11.04
CA GLY A 491 -1.29 2.34 10.94
C GLY A 491 -0.60 1.29 11.80
N GLY A 492 -1.30 0.16 11.95
CA GLY A 492 -0.73 -1.12 12.37
C GLY A 492 0.25 -1.63 11.34
N ALA A 493 -0.19 -1.77 10.09
CA ALA A 493 0.69 -1.95 8.93
C ALA A 493 0.97 -0.62 8.20
N ASN A 494 2.04 -0.60 7.41
CA ASN A 494 2.36 0.50 6.51
C ASN A 494 3.09 -0.06 5.27
N TRP A 495 3.89 0.74 4.56
CA TRP A 495 4.57 0.39 3.32
C TRP A 495 5.49 -0.83 3.36
N GLU A 496 5.88 -1.27 4.55
CA GLU A 496 6.66 -2.50 4.73
C GLU A 496 5.90 -3.74 4.24
N GLY A 497 4.56 -3.69 4.20
CA GLY A 497 3.72 -4.78 3.69
C GLY A 497 3.75 -6.02 4.58
N ALA A 498 3.51 -7.17 3.95
CA ALA A 498 3.55 -8.49 4.58
C ALA A 498 4.29 -9.46 3.65
N ALA A 499 4.63 -10.65 4.16
CA ALA A 499 5.22 -11.73 3.37
C ALA A 499 4.26 -12.92 3.29
N MET A 500 4.13 -13.54 2.13
CA MET A 500 3.19 -14.63 1.87
C MET A 500 3.93 -15.87 1.37
N ASP A 501 3.65 -17.01 2.00
CA ASP A 501 4.11 -18.31 1.55
C ASP A 501 3.09 -18.91 0.57
N PRO A 502 3.37 -18.95 -0.75
CA PRO A 502 2.43 -19.52 -1.71
C PRO A 502 2.33 -21.05 -1.61
N GLU A 503 3.29 -21.74 -1.01
CA GLU A 503 3.27 -23.20 -0.88
C GLU A 503 2.37 -23.65 0.28
N THR A 504 2.38 -22.90 1.38
CA THR A 504 1.63 -23.25 2.60
C THR A 504 0.34 -22.45 2.78
N GLY A 505 0.21 -21.28 2.13
CA GLY A 505 -0.90 -20.36 2.34
C GLY A 505 -0.76 -19.48 3.58
N MET A 506 0.44 -19.42 4.18
CA MET A 506 0.71 -18.64 5.40
C MET A 506 1.10 -17.20 5.08
N LEU A 507 0.42 -16.24 5.70
CA LEU A 507 0.72 -14.81 5.62
C LEU A 507 1.38 -14.33 6.91
N TYR A 508 2.47 -13.59 6.83
CA TYR A 508 3.19 -13.00 7.96
C TYR A 508 3.08 -11.48 7.91
N VAL A 509 2.39 -10.90 8.89
CA VAL A 509 2.10 -9.46 8.92
C VAL A 509 2.88 -8.80 10.06
N PRO A 510 3.85 -7.91 9.76
CA PRO A 510 4.49 -7.08 10.76
C PRO A 510 3.57 -5.92 11.13
N SER A 511 3.44 -5.62 12.42
CA SER A 511 2.61 -4.51 12.88
C SER A 511 3.20 -3.73 14.04
N ARG A 512 2.75 -2.49 14.20
CA ARG A 512 3.05 -1.64 15.36
C ARG A 512 1.79 -1.19 16.10
N THR A 513 1.87 -1.16 17.41
CA THR A 513 0.82 -0.68 18.31
C THR A 513 1.18 0.68 18.89
N VAL A 514 0.74 1.75 18.23
CA VAL A 514 0.97 3.12 18.67
C VAL A 514 -0.37 3.85 18.76
N VAL A 515 -0.68 4.40 19.94
CA VAL A 515 -1.85 5.25 20.16
C VAL A 515 -1.64 6.61 19.50
N ALA A 516 -2.69 7.17 18.88
CA ALA A 516 -2.73 8.56 18.44
C ALA A 516 -3.78 9.35 19.22
N VAL A 517 -3.68 10.68 19.13
CA VAL A 517 -4.78 11.57 19.49
C VAL A 517 -5.41 12.11 18.20
N LEU A 518 -6.68 11.79 17.97
CA LEU A 518 -7.51 12.40 16.95
C LEU A 518 -8.08 13.71 17.49
N SER A 519 -7.32 14.78 17.27
CA SER A 519 -7.64 16.14 17.74
C SER A 519 -7.58 17.11 16.57
N VAL A 520 -8.61 17.92 16.43
CA VAL A 520 -8.69 18.94 15.38
C VAL A 520 -8.87 20.35 15.94
N ALA A 521 -8.36 21.34 15.22
CA ALA A 521 -8.49 22.76 15.54
C ALA A 521 -8.48 23.58 14.24
N LYS A 522 -8.90 24.83 14.31
CA LYS A 522 -8.79 25.76 13.17
C LYS A 522 -7.32 26.02 12.83
N ASP A 523 -7.02 26.12 11.55
CA ASP A 523 -5.72 26.55 11.04
C ASP A 523 -5.89 27.86 10.26
N GLU A 524 -5.22 28.92 10.70
CA GLU A 524 -5.30 30.24 10.04
C GLU A 524 -4.62 30.24 8.65
N ASN A 525 -3.84 29.20 8.34
CA ASN A 525 -3.16 29.04 7.04
C ASN A 525 -3.89 28.06 6.11
N SER A 526 -5.11 27.65 6.46
CA SER A 526 -5.93 26.74 5.65
C SER A 526 -7.28 27.35 5.34
N ASP A 527 -7.85 27.04 4.17
CA ASP A 527 -9.26 27.31 3.88
C ASP A 527 -10.22 26.21 4.36
N ILE A 528 -9.67 25.09 4.88
CA ILE A 528 -10.43 24.04 5.54
C ILE A 528 -10.82 24.48 6.95
N ASP A 529 -12.05 24.20 7.36
CA ASP A 529 -12.57 24.63 8.67
C ASP A 529 -11.76 24.08 9.87
N TYR A 530 -11.30 22.83 9.78
CA TYR A 530 -10.49 22.17 10.80
C TYR A 530 -9.37 21.31 10.19
N SER A 531 -8.26 21.21 10.90
CA SER A 531 -7.17 20.27 10.61
C SER A 531 -6.53 19.76 11.90
N MET A 532 -5.50 18.92 11.80
CA MET A 532 -4.83 18.37 12.99
C MET A 532 -4.41 19.48 13.96
N ALA A 533 -4.84 19.36 15.23
CA ALA A 533 -4.46 20.29 16.29
C ALA A 533 -2.98 20.14 16.68
N LEU A 534 -2.28 21.25 16.86
CA LEU A 534 -0.90 21.25 17.39
C LEU A 534 -0.87 21.18 18.92
N GLY A 535 0.24 20.67 19.44
CA GLY A 535 0.56 20.70 20.87
C GLY A 535 -0.21 19.69 21.72
N VAL A 536 -0.98 18.79 21.10
CA VAL A 536 -1.63 17.67 21.78
C VAL A 536 -0.73 16.44 21.66
N ARG A 537 -0.37 15.84 22.80
CA ARG A 537 0.53 14.68 22.86
C ARG A 537 -0.23 13.46 23.36
N VAL A 538 0.16 12.30 22.85
CA VAL A 538 -0.28 11.01 23.38
C VAL A 538 0.16 10.92 24.85
N PRO A 539 -0.74 10.58 25.78
CA PRO A 539 -0.37 10.45 27.18
C PRO A 539 0.65 9.32 27.38
N ARG A 540 1.44 9.44 28.45
CA ARG A 540 2.36 8.41 28.94
C ARG A 540 2.17 8.26 30.44
N ALA A 541 2.37 7.06 30.95
CA ALA A 541 2.28 6.78 32.39
C ALA A 541 3.68 6.51 32.93
N MET A 542 4.17 7.42 33.79
CA MET A 542 5.54 7.36 34.35
C MET A 542 6.64 7.17 33.29
N GLY A 543 6.48 7.81 32.12
CA GLY A 543 7.42 7.71 31.00
C GLY A 543 7.24 6.48 30.10
N LEU A 544 6.34 5.56 30.42
CA LEU A 544 6.02 4.38 29.61
C LEU A 544 4.88 4.65 28.61
N PRO A 545 4.80 3.89 27.49
CA PRO A 545 3.63 3.88 26.63
C PRO A 545 2.35 3.62 27.43
N ILE A 546 1.23 4.22 27.02
CA ILE A 546 -0.01 4.18 27.80
C ILE A 546 -0.74 2.82 27.73
N VAL A 547 -0.52 2.07 26.65
CA VAL A 547 -1.13 0.74 26.41
C VAL A 547 -0.15 -0.40 26.70
N LYS A 548 -0.66 -1.60 26.97
CA LYS A 548 0.13 -2.83 27.21
C LYS A 548 0.98 -3.22 25.97
N PRO A 549 2.11 -3.92 26.12
CA PRO A 549 2.83 -4.54 25.00
C PRO A 549 2.09 -5.78 24.44
N PRO A 550 2.51 -6.37 23.30
CA PRO A 550 3.66 -5.98 22.48
C PRO A 550 3.43 -4.68 21.70
N TYR A 551 4.44 -3.81 21.64
CA TYR A 551 4.40 -2.53 20.93
C TYR A 551 4.69 -2.66 19.43
N GLY A 552 5.30 -3.77 19.05
CA GLY A 552 5.41 -4.24 17.68
C GLY A 552 5.44 -5.76 17.68
N ARG A 553 4.96 -6.37 16.59
CA ARG A 553 4.77 -7.81 16.49
C ARG A 553 4.82 -8.30 15.06
N ILE A 554 4.90 -9.62 14.92
CA ILE A 554 4.67 -10.35 13.69
C ILE A 554 3.55 -11.35 13.98
N THR A 555 2.51 -11.35 13.14
CA THR A 555 1.36 -12.25 13.22
C THR A 555 1.37 -13.17 12.01
N ALA A 556 1.37 -14.49 12.24
CA ALA A 556 1.19 -15.49 11.19
C ALA A 556 -0.30 -15.87 11.06
N ILE A 557 -0.79 -15.91 9.83
CA ILE A 557 -2.20 -16.13 9.51
C ILE A 557 -2.30 -17.22 8.44
N ASP A 558 -3.01 -18.31 8.75
CA ASP A 558 -3.39 -19.30 7.74
C ASP A 558 -4.50 -18.69 6.87
N MET A 559 -4.20 -18.40 5.60
CA MET A 559 -5.17 -17.81 4.68
C MET A 559 -6.11 -18.84 4.03
N VAL A 560 -5.91 -20.13 4.25
CA VAL A 560 -6.90 -21.17 3.95
C VAL A 560 -8.07 -21.05 4.93
N GLU A 561 -7.79 -20.99 6.23
CA GLU A 561 -8.81 -20.97 7.28
C GLU A 561 -9.22 -19.55 7.74
N GLY A 562 -8.33 -18.57 7.55
CA GLY A 562 -8.47 -17.20 8.03
C GLY A 562 -8.22 -17.07 9.53
N GLU A 563 -7.32 -17.88 10.08
CA GLU A 563 -7.04 -17.96 11.52
C GLU A 563 -5.59 -17.56 11.82
N HIS A 564 -5.35 -17.00 13.01
CA HIS A 564 -4.00 -16.71 13.47
C HIS A 564 -3.35 -17.99 14.01
N GLU A 565 -2.17 -18.33 13.50
CA GLU A 565 -1.40 -19.48 13.99
C GLU A 565 -0.54 -19.10 15.19
N TRP A 566 0.18 -17.98 15.08
CA TRP A 566 1.01 -17.46 16.15
C TRP A 566 1.21 -15.95 16.04
N MET A 567 1.63 -15.36 17.16
CA MET A 567 2.00 -13.95 17.25
C MET A 567 3.21 -13.82 18.16
N VAL A 568 4.26 -13.12 17.70
CA VAL A 568 5.47 -12.86 18.48
C VAL A 568 5.81 -11.37 18.52
N ALA A 569 6.47 -10.91 19.57
CA ALA A 569 7.00 -9.55 19.63
C ALA A 569 8.13 -9.38 18.60
N ASN A 570 8.14 -8.26 17.89
CA ASN A 570 9.12 -7.99 16.81
C ASN A 570 10.56 -7.79 17.32
N ALA A 571 10.74 -7.52 18.61
CA ALA A 571 12.02 -7.25 19.24
C ALA A 571 12.02 -7.63 20.72
N ASP A 572 13.19 -7.56 21.34
CA ASP A 572 13.33 -7.57 22.79
C ASP A 572 12.81 -6.28 23.42
N THR A 573 12.74 -6.27 24.75
CA THR A 573 12.31 -5.10 25.53
C THR A 573 13.39 -4.01 25.46
N PRO A 574 13.09 -2.82 24.91
CA PRO A 574 14.08 -1.76 24.79
C PRO A 574 14.45 -1.20 26.18
N SER A 575 15.69 -0.68 26.31
CA SER A 575 16.22 -0.15 27.57
C SER A 575 15.36 0.95 28.20
N ILE A 576 14.72 1.79 27.39
CA ILE A 576 13.79 2.83 27.87
C ILE A 576 12.60 2.27 28.67
N ILE A 577 12.29 0.98 28.48
CA ILE A 577 11.27 0.26 29.24
C ILE A 577 11.94 -0.56 30.34
N ALA A 578 12.93 -1.40 30.00
CA ALA A 578 13.58 -2.30 30.96
C ALA A 578 14.21 -1.56 32.15
N ASP A 579 14.79 -0.37 31.92
CA ASP A 579 15.47 0.42 32.94
C ASP A 579 14.55 1.45 33.62
N ASN A 580 13.24 1.42 33.35
CA ASN A 580 12.30 2.37 33.94
C ASN A 580 12.14 2.10 35.46
N PRO A 581 12.37 3.09 36.34
CA PRO A 581 12.24 2.91 37.79
C PRO A 581 10.87 2.41 38.26
N ALA A 582 9.79 2.70 37.51
CA ALA A 582 8.44 2.23 37.82
C ALA A 582 8.25 0.72 37.59
N LEU A 583 9.21 0.05 36.94
CA LEU A 583 9.21 -1.39 36.66
C LEU A 583 10.27 -2.16 37.47
N GLU A 584 10.89 -1.53 38.47
CA GLU A 584 11.88 -2.21 39.33
C GLU A 584 11.24 -3.44 40.02
N GLY A 585 11.81 -4.62 39.79
CA GLY A 585 11.32 -5.89 40.34
C GLY A 585 10.10 -6.49 39.63
N VAL A 586 9.66 -5.89 38.50
CA VAL A 586 8.63 -6.46 37.62
C VAL A 586 9.29 -7.42 36.64
N ASP A 587 8.73 -8.62 36.50
CA ASP A 587 9.11 -9.57 35.45
C ASP A 587 8.43 -9.16 34.14
N LEU A 588 9.22 -8.81 33.12
CA LEU A 588 8.74 -8.28 31.85
C LEU A 588 8.86 -9.34 30.74
N PRO A 589 7.79 -9.60 29.96
CA PRO A 589 7.92 -10.35 28.72
C PRO A 589 8.67 -9.51 27.67
N ARG A 590 8.99 -10.12 26.51
CA ARG A 590 9.42 -9.35 25.32
C ARG A 590 8.32 -8.36 24.95
N THR A 591 8.61 -7.07 25.11
CA THR A 591 7.61 -6.04 24.81
C THR A 591 7.57 -5.63 23.35
N GLY A 592 8.59 -6.01 22.56
CA GLY A 592 8.81 -5.44 21.24
C GLY A 592 9.11 -3.94 21.30
N VAL A 593 9.22 -3.35 20.12
CA VAL A 593 9.45 -1.92 19.90
C VAL A 593 8.40 -1.36 18.94
N GLU A 594 8.13 -0.06 19.01
CA GLU A 594 7.09 0.64 18.24
C GLU A 594 7.43 0.82 16.73
N THR A 595 7.87 -0.26 16.08
CA THR A 595 8.27 -0.32 14.66
C THR A 595 7.53 -1.45 13.94
N ARG A 596 7.68 -1.52 12.62
CA ARG A 596 7.28 -2.66 11.80
C ARG A 596 8.52 -3.31 11.24
N SER A 597 8.64 -4.63 11.41
CA SER A 597 9.72 -5.40 10.83
C SER A 597 9.65 -5.38 9.31
N GLY A 598 10.77 -5.12 8.64
CA GLY A 598 10.91 -5.52 7.25
C GLY A 598 11.06 -7.02 7.17
N LEU A 599 10.29 -7.66 6.29
CA LEU A 599 10.21 -9.12 6.19
C LEU A 599 10.78 -9.63 4.87
N LEU A 600 11.46 -10.77 4.96
CA LEU A 600 11.81 -11.64 3.85
C LEU A 600 11.42 -13.06 4.22
N LEU A 601 10.67 -13.72 3.35
CA LEU A 601 10.32 -15.11 3.52
C LEU A 601 11.12 -15.96 2.55
N THR A 602 11.77 -17.00 3.06
CA THR A 602 12.33 -18.06 2.22
C THR A 602 11.50 -19.34 2.37
N LYS A 603 11.82 -20.33 1.56
CA LYS A 603 11.24 -21.67 1.69
C LYS A 603 11.39 -22.26 3.10
N THR A 604 12.44 -21.90 3.82
CA THR A 604 12.81 -22.51 5.10
C THR A 604 12.60 -21.58 6.30
N LEU A 605 12.73 -20.26 6.15
CA LEU A 605 12.81 -19.31 7.26
C LEU A 605 12.02 -18.03 6.99
N LEU A 606 11.60 -17.38 8.07
CA LEU A 606 11.13 -15.99 8.05
C LEU A 606 12.22 -15.08 8.62
N PHE A 607 12.74 -14.16 7.82
CA PHE A 607 13.68 -13.14 8.28
C PHE A 607 12.94 -11.85 8.63
N ALA A 608 13.29 -11.26 9.78
CA ALA A 608 12.70 -10.03 10.28
C ALA A 608 13.76 -9.08 10.85
N GLY A 609 13.85 -7.88 10.28
CA GLY A 609 14.57 -6.77 10.91
C GLY A 609 13.72 -6.12 12.01
N GLU A 610 14.33 -5.28 12.86
CA GLU A 610 13.56 -4.51 13.85
C GLU A 610 12.95 -3.21 13.29
N GLY A 611 13.13 -2.89 12.00
CA GLY A 611 12.58 -1.69 11.35
C GLY A 611 13.18 -0.37 11.84
N THR A 612 12.86 0.74 11.15
CA THR A 612 13.41 2.07 11.45
C THR A 612 13.18 2.48 12.91
N GLY A 613 14.28 2.72 13.64
CA GLY A 613 14.25 3.07 15.06
C GLY A 613 14.32 1.88 16.03
N GLY A 614 14.32 0.64 15.52
CA GLY A 614 14.64 -0.57 16.26
C GLY A 614 16.15 -0.79 16.43
N GLY A 615 16.53 -1.90 17.03
CA GLY A 615 17.92 -2.34 17.18
C GLY A 615 18.54 -2.88 15.88
N PRO A 616 19.87 -3.06 15.86
CA PRO A 616 20.61 -3.49 14.68
C PRO A 616 20.63 -5.03 14.56
N TYR A 617 19.46 -5.66 14.58
CA TYR A 617 19.33 -7.11 14.49
C TYR A 617 18.46 -7.54 13.31
N LEU A 618 18.94 -8.55 12.58
CA LEU A 618 18.15 -9.38 11.68
C LEU A 618 17.93 -10.72 12.37
N ARG A 619 16.67 -11.10 12.58
CA ARG A 619 16.32 -12.38 13.19
C ARG A 619 15.82 -13.35 12.13
N ALA A 620 16.29 -14.59 12.20
CA ALA A 620 15.73 -15.70 11.47
C ALA A 620 14.77 -16.46 12.39
N HIS A 621 13.55 -16.64 11.93
CA HIS A 621 12.49 -17.35 12.63
C HIS A 621 12.17 -18.67 11.94
N ASP A 622 11.88 -19.71 12.73
CA ASP A 622 11.06 -20.82 12.26
C ASP A 622 9.69 -20.25 11.87
N LYS A 623 9.34 -20.37 10.60
CA LYS A 623 8.12 -19.74 10.07
C LYS A 623 6.83 -20.43 10.55
N GLN A 624 6.89 -21.68 11.02
CA GLN A 624 5.73 -22.41 11.54
C GLN A 624 5.44 -22.05 13.00
N THR A 625 6.47 -21.73 13.79
CA THR A 625 6.30 -21.51 15.25
C THR A 625 6.55 -20.06 15.69
N GLY A 626 7.23 -19.27 14.86
CA GLY A 626 7.72 -17.93 15.21
C GLY A 626 8.96 -17.93 16.11
N GLU A 627 9.50 -19.09 16.48
CA GLU A 627 10.70 -19.21 17.31
C GLU A 627 11.92 -18.63 16.60
N ILE A 628 12.71 -17.83 17.32
CA ILE A 628 13.97 -17.28 16.80
C ILE A 628 15.01 -18.40 16.78
N VAL A 629 15.48 -18.76 15.58
CA VAL A 629 16.52 -19.79 15.40
C VAL A 629 17.92 -19.19 15.32
N ALA A 630 18.03 -17.92 14.90
CA ALA A 630 19.28 -17.17 14.92
C ALA A 630 19.03 -15.66 15.00
N GLU A 631 19.98 -14.95 15.60
CA GLU A 631 20.06 -13.49 15.61
C GLU A 631 21.38 -13.06 14.98
N ILE A 632 21.29 -12.17 13.99
CA ILE A 632 22.42 -11.67 13.21
C ILE A 632 22.58 -10.18 13.53
N GLU A 633 23.74 -9.81 14.08
CA GLU A 633 24.06 -8.41 14.34
C GLU A 633 24.39 -7.69 13.03
N MET A 634 23.76 -6.53 12.84
CA MET A 634 23.94 -5.66 11.70
C MET A 634 24.75 -4.42 12.08
N PRO A 635 25.41 -3.75 11.12
CA PRO A 635 26.12 -2.52 11.41
C PRO A 635 25.18 -1.32 11.66
N GLY A 636 23.88 -1.47 11.38
CA GLY A 636 22.85 -0.48 11.64
C GLY A 636 21.47 -1.12 11.71
N THR A 637 20.46 -0.30 11.97
CA THR A 637 19.06 -0.71 12.00
C THR A 637 18.53 -0.89 10.59
N GLN A 638 17.74 -1.93 10.36
CA GLN A 638 17.05 -2.16 9.09
C GLN A 638 16.11 -1.00 8.75
N THR A 639 16.35 -0.35 7.61
CA THR A 639 15.55 0.78 7.10
C THR A 639 14.98 0.52 5.71
N GLY A 640 15.69 -0.21 4.85
CA GLY A 640 15.14 -0.83 3.62
C GLY A 640 14.60 -2.23 3.89
N GLN A 641 13.81 -2.80 2.99
CA GLN A 641 13.31 -4.17 3.18
C GLN A 641 14.42 -5.21 2.94
N PRO A 642 14.47 -6.32 3.71
CA PRO A 642 15.32 -7.48 3.40
C PRO A 642 14.94 -8.11 2.06
N PHE A 643 15.92 -8.49 1.26
CA PHE A 643 15.73 -9.30 0.05
C PHE A 643 16.83 -10.37 -0.05
N THR A 644 16.65 -11.35 -0.93
CA THR A 644 17.62 -12.44 -1.15
C THR A 644 17.77 -12.72 -2.63
N TYR A 645 18.96 -13.17 -3.01
CA TYR A 645 19.27 -13.60 -4.37
C TYR A 645 20.33 -14.71 -4.33
N GLU A 646 20.48 -15.44 -5.43
CA GLU A 646 21.55 -16.41 -5.65
C GLU A 646 22.35 -16.03 -6.89
N HIS A 647 23.66 -15.91 -6.73
CA HIS A 647 24.55 -15.73 -7.87
C HIS A 647 25.78 -16.64 -7.75
N ASN A 648 26.18 -17.26 -8.86
CA ASN A 648 27.26 -18.25 -8.92
C ASN A 648 27.15 -19.37 -7.86
N GLY A 649 25.92 -19.81 -7.56
CA GLY A 649 25.63 -20.88 -6.60
C GLY A 649 25.77 -20.49 -5.13
N LYS A 650 25.85 -19.19 -4.83
CA LYS A 650 25.90 -18.65 -3.48
C LYS A 650 24.68 -17.76 -3.23
N GLN A 651 23.93 -18.07 -2.17
CA GLN A 651 22.80 -17.27 -1.72
C GLN A 651 23.28 -16.12 -0.85
N TYR A 652 22.68 -14.95 -1.07
CA TYR A 652 22.92 -13.72 -0.33
C TYR A 652 21.61 -13.23 0.30
N ILE A 653 21.70 -12.61 1.47
CA ILE A 653 20.63 -11.81 2.07
C ILE A 653 21.14 -10.40 2.20
N ALA A 654 20.40 -9.42 1.68
CA ALA A 654 20.82 -8.03 1.70
C ALA A 654 19.72 -7.08 2.16
N MET A 655 20.12 -5.95 2.73
CA MET A 655 19.25 -4.83 3.06
C MET A 655 20.01 -3.52 3.21
N VAL A 656 19.27 -2.43 3.13
CA VAL A 656 19.74 -1.13 3.59
C VAL A 656 19.58 -1.03 5.10
N VAL A 657 20.64 -0.57 5.74
CA VAL A 657 20.66 -0.25 7.17
C VAL A 657 21.09 1.21 7.39
N SER A 658 20.59 1.80 8.47
CA SER A 658 20.93 3.16 8.89
C SER A 658 21.06 3.25 10.41
N GLY A 659 21.77 4.25 10.93
CA GLY A 659 21.96 4.43 12.37
C GLY A 659 21.98 5.90 12.78
N GLN A 660 21.78 6.18 14.08
CA GLN A 660 21.89 7.56 14.58
C GLN A 660 23.30 8.12 14.32
N GLY A 661 23.37 9.16 13.48
CA GLY A 661 24.63 9.80 13.11
C GLY A 661 25.51 8.98 12.15
N GLN A 662 25.01 7.87 11.61
CA GLN A 662 25.69 7.07 10.59
C GLN A 662 24.89 7.14 9.28
N PRO A 663 25.49 7.58 8.16
CA PRO A 663 24.87 7.47 6.85
C PRO A 663 24.42 6.03 6.56
N SER A 664 23.42 5.90 5.71
CA SER A 664 22.91 4.58 5.31
C SER A 664 23.98 3.78 4.56
N GLU A 665 23.83 2.47 4.56
CA GLU A 665 24.66 1.55 3.78
C GLU A 665 23.83 0.34 3.32
N LEU A 666 24.16 -0.18 2.15
CA LEU A 666 23.66 -1.47 1.68
C LEU A 666 24.64 -2.56 2.14
N VAL A 667 24.12 -3.60 2.80
CA VAL A 667 24.92 -4.71 3.34
C VAL A 667 24.39 -6.02 2.80
N ALA A 668 25.29 -6.92 2.39
CA ALA A 668 24.95 -8.28 2.02
C ALA A 668 25.64 -9.28 2.93
N TYR A 669 24.90 -10.33 3.30
CA TYR A 669 25.34 -11.47 4.10
C TYR A 669 25.30 -12.74 3.26
N ALA A 670 26.23 -13.64 3.49
CA ALA A 670 26.22 -14.97 2.90
C ALA A 670 26.96 -15.97 3.81
N LEU A 671 26.77 -17.27 3.55
CA LEU A 671 27.55 -18.32 4.21
C LEU A 671 29.04 -18.22 3.80
N PRO A 672 29.99 -18.60 4.66
CA PRO A 672 31.43 -18.47 4.41
C PRO A 672 31.94 -19.24 3.17
#